data_AF-A0A8C0I469-F1
#
_entry.id   AF-A0A8C0I469-F1
#
_cell.length_a   1.000
_cell.length_b   1.000
_cell.length_c   1.000
_cell.angle_alpha   90.00
_cell.angle_beta   90.00
_cell.angle_gamma   90.00
#
_symmetry.space_group_name_H-M   'P 1'
#
loop_
_entity.id
_entity.type
_entity.pdbx_description
1 polymer ?
#
loop_
_entity_poly.entity_id
_entity_poly.type
_entity_poly.pdbx_seq_one_letter_code
_entity_poly.pdbx_strand_id
1 'polypeptide(L)'
;MARPVRGALGAPRRSPCLLLHWLLLLLVLLRLEPASAAAGPRAPCAAACTCTGDSLDCGGRGLAALPGDLPAWTRSLNLSYSKLSEIDPAGFEDLPNLQEVYLNNNELTAIPSLGAASSRILSLFLQHNRIRSVEGSQLKAYVSLEVLDLSSNNITEIRSTCFPHGLPIKELNLASNRLSSLESGAFDGLSRSLLTLRLSKNRITQLPVKAFKLPRLTQLDLNRNRIRLIEGLTFQGLDSLEVLRLQRNNISKLTDGAFWGLARMQALHLEYNSLAEVNSGSLYGLTALHQLHLGNNSISRIHRDGWSFCQKLHELILSFNNLTRLDEESLADLSSLSILRLSHNSISHIAEGAFRGLKSLRVLDLDHNEISGTIEDTSGAFTGLDSLSKLTLSGNKIKSVAKRAFSGLEGLEHLNLGENAIRSVQFDAFVKMKNLKELHISSDSFLCDCQLQWLPPWLLGRTLQGFVTAACAHPASLKGRSIFAVPPEAFVCDDVPKPQIITQPETTTAVVGKDVRFTCSAASSSSSPMTFAWKKDNEGLANADMENFAHVRAQDGEVMEYTTILHLRRVTFGHEGRYQCVITNHFGSTYSHKARLTVNVLPSFTKMPHDIAIRTGTMARLECAATGHPNPQIAWQKDGGTDFPAARERRMHVMPDDDVFFITDVKIDDMGVYSCTAQNSAGSISANATLTVLETPSLAVPLEDRVASVGETVALQCKATGSPPPRITWLKGDRPLILTERHHFTPGNQLLVVQNVVAEDAGRYTCEMSNALGTERAHSQLSVLPTPGCRKDGTTVGIFTIAVVCSIVLTSLVWVCIIYQTRKKSEEYSVTNTDETIVPPDVPSYLSSQGTLSDRQETMVRTEGGHQANGHIESNEPGGPAVCGDCSTEAHSHSEERAFCPQPVPRDSAQPGTLSSLQPSPSGRPRSPQPRGSGAADGSRGHCRGSLYPSNHDRMLAALKKPAAPLDGKGASSWTIARLCELDPLDLQPSCALTPGKPELTEAASGFPDVPSEGQHLLLSNGHLPQACDSGSESTPVTGQPPGRRSAPLLFAPKS
;
A
#
# COMPACT_ATOMS: atom_id res chain seq x y z
N MET A 1 -51.54 7.35 -25.27
CA MET A 1 -52.65 6.99 -26.19
C MET A 1 -52.22 5.78 -27.05
N ALA A 2 -53.08 5.29 -27.96
CA ALA A 2 -52.88 4.29 -29.03
C ALA A 2 -51.46 3.66 -29.21
N ARG A 3 -51.27 2.33 -29.11
CA ARG A 3 -51.66 1.20 -30.00
C ARG A 3 -50.77 0.98 -31.26
N PRO A 4 -50.15 -0.20 -31.41
CA PRO A 4 -49.77 -0.81 -32.69
C PRO A 4 -50.78 -1.89 -33.17
N VAL A 5 -50.50 -2.56 -34.30
CA VAL A 5 -51.44 -3.42 -35.07
C VAL A 5 -50.88 -4.84 -35.35
N ARG A 6 -51.77 -5.76 -35.78
CA ARG A 6 -51.59 -7.20 -36.15
C ARG A 6 -50.57 -7.43 -37.30
N GLY A 7 -50.08 -8.64 -37.60
CA GLY A 7 -50.39 -10.01 -37.14
C GLY A 7 -49.30 -11.03 -37.56
N ALA A 8 -49.24 -12.27 -37.02
CA ALA A 8 -49.96 -13.49 -37.48
C ALA A 8 -49.44 -14.03 -38.85
N LEU A 9 -49.02 -15.29 -39.06
CA LEU A 9 -49.41 -16.61 -38.48
C LEU A 9 -48.23 -17.62 -38.43
N GLY A 10 -48.33 -18.66 -37.60
CA GLY A 10 -47.41 -19.82 -37.59
C GLY A 10 -47.48 -20.66 -36.30
N ALA A 11 -48.13 -21.83 -36.35
CA ALA A 11 -48.43 -22.72 -35.21
C ALA A 11 -48.20 -24.20 -35.65
N PRO A 12 -48.41 -25.26 -34.84
CA PRO A 12 -48.90 -25.35 -33.44
C PRO A 12 -47.90 -26.12 -32.53
N ARG A 13 -48.17 -26.57 -31.28
CA ARG A 13 -49.38 -26.74 -30.44
C ARG A 13 -49.12 -26.23 -28.99
N ARG A 14 -50.16 -26.22 -28.15
CA ARG A 14 -50.08 -26.15 -26.67
C ARG A 14 -51.09 -27.12 -26.05
N SER A 15 -50.85 -27.52 -24.80
CA SER A 15 -51.82 -28.20 -23.92
C SER A 15 -51.56 -27.74 -22.46
N PRO A 16 -52.55 -27.84 -21.55
CA PRO A 16 -52.80 -26.73 -20.62
C PRO A 16 -52.49 -27.04 -19.14
N CYS A 17 -52.42 -25.99 -18.31
CA CYS A 17 -53.05 -25.93 -16.97
C CYS A 17 -52.84 -24.56 -16.28
N LEU A 18 -53.69 -23.57 -16.60
CA LEU A 18 -53.84 -22.34 -15.79
C LEU A 18 -55.14 -22.31 -14.97
N LEU A 19 -55.87 -23.44 -14.93
CA LEU A 19 -57.13 -23.64 -14.20
C LEU A 19 -56.94 -24.27 -12.80
N LEU A 20 -55.72 -24.64 -12.43
CA LEU A 20 -55.46 -25.36 -11.18
C LEU A 20 -55.49 -24.44 -9.94
N HIS A 21 -55.15 -23.16 -10.09
CA HIS A 21 -54.97 -22.22 -8.98
C HIS A 21 -56.27 -21.76 -8.30
N TRP A 22 -57.43 -21.93 -8.94
CA TRP A 22 -58.74 -21.62 -8.35
C TRP A 22 -59.54 -22.85 -7.88
N LEU A 23 -59.09 -24.07 -8.20
CA LEU A 23 -59.72 -25.30 -7.68
C LEU A 23 -59.13 -25.74 -6.33
N LEU A 24 -57.83 -25.53 -6.12
CA LEU A 24 -57.15 -25.92 -4.88
C LEU A 24 -57.61 -25.15 -3.64
N LEU A 25 -58.02 -23.89 -3.79
CA LEU A 25 -58.50 -23.08 -2.65
C LEU A 25 -59.91 -23.50 -2.16
N LEU A 26 -60.70 -24.17 -3.00
CA LEU A 26 -62.05 -24.62 -2.66
C LEU A 26 -62.10 -26.07 -2.15
N LEU A 27 -61.13 -26.91 -2.57
CA LEU A 27 -61.03 -28.31 -2.13
C LEU A 27 -60.53 -28.49 -0.69
N VAL A 28 -60.04 -27.43 -0.04
CA VAL A 28 -59.59 -27.45 1.37
C VAL A 28 -60.75 -27.33 2.36
N LEU A 29 -61.94 -26.87 1.94
CA LEU A 29 -63.08 -26.60 2.84
C LEU A 29 -64.17 -27.68 2.86
N LEU A 30 -64.21 -28.61 1.90
CA LEU A 30 -65.27 -29.63 1.80
C LEU A 30 -64.76 -31.01 1.36
N ARG A 31 -63.96 -31.67 2.19
CA ARG A 31 -64.00 -33.14 2.29
C ARG A 31 -63.84 -33.65 3.72
N LEU A 32 -64.98 -34.12 4.24
CA LEU A 32 -65.15 -35.28 5.11
C LEU A 32 -64.35 -35.29 6.41
N GLU A 33 -65.09 -35.17 7.51
CA GLU A 33 -64.68 -35.60 8.84
C GLU A 33 -63.99 -36.98 8.74
N PRO A 34 -62.83 -37.19 9.41
CA PRO A 34 -62.41 -38.55 9.69
C PRO A 34 -63.51 -39.16 10.56
N ALA A 35 -64.21 -40.17 10.02
CA ALA A 35 -65.33 -40.80 10.71
C ALA A 35 -64.92 -41.19 12.13
N SER A 36 -65.84 -41.06 13.09
CA SER A 36 -65.63 -41.53 14.45
C SER A 36 -65.50 -43.06 14.44
N ALA A 37 -64.29 -43.53 14.18
CA ALA A 37 -63.87 -44.89 14.41
C ALA A 37 -64.01 -45.12 15.91
N ALA A 38 -65.13 -45.77 16.28
CA ALA A 38 -65.54 -45.91 17.67
C ALA A 38 -64.37 -46.43 18.49
N ALA A 39 -64.06 -45.74 19.58
CA ALA A 39 -62.98 -46.12 20.46
C ALA A 39 -63.32 -47.46 21.13
N GLY A 40 -62.90 -48.56 20.50
CA GLY A 40 -62.57 -49.78 21.21
C GLY A 40 -61.67 -49.42 22.39
N PRO A 41 -61.80 -50.12 23.53
CA PRO A 41 -61.28 -49.64 24.81
C PRO A 41 -59.82 -49.24 24.67
N ARG A 42 -59.52 -47.95 24.89
CA ARG A 42 -58.15 -47.43 24.86
C ARG A 42 -57.31 -48.30 25.77
N ALA A 43 -56.30 -48.97 25.21
CA ALA A 43 -55.32 -49.72 26.00
C ALA A 43 -54.83 -48.81 27.14
N PRO A 44 -54.77 -49.30 28.38
CA PRO A 44 -54.50 -48.47 29.54
C PRO A 44 -53.15 -47.77 29.36
N CYS A 45 -53.09 -46.49 29.72
CA CYS A 45 -51.82 -45.78 29.77
C CYS A 45 -50.89 -46.53 30.74
N ALA A 46 -49.67 -46.88 30.29
CA ALA A 46 -48.72 -47.64 31.10
C ALA A 46 -48.56 -46.97 32.48
N ALA A 47 -48.76 -47.73 33.56
CA ALA A 47 -49.12 -47.17 34.88
C ALA A 47 -48.06 -46.25 35.54
N ALA A 48 -46.84 -46.20 35.02
CA ALA A 48 -45.78 -45.28 35.46
C ALA A 48 -45.70 -43.98 34.62
N CYS A 49 -46.47 -43.87 33.54
CA CYS A 49 -46.35 -42.84 32.51
C CYS A 49 -47.60 -41.95 32.42
N THR A 50 -47.48 -40.86 31.67
CA THR A 50 -48.54 -39.87 31.43
C THR A 50 -48.83 -39.77 29.93
N CYS A 51 -50.08 -40.02 29.53
CA CYS A 51 -50.53 -40.03 28.13
C CYS A 51 -51.26 -38.73 27.76
N THR A 52 -50.84 -38.05 26.70
CA THR A 52 -51.44 -36.79 26.23
C THR A 52 -51.52 -36.76 24.70
N GLY A 53 -52.72 -36.88 24.15
CA GLY A 53 -52.94 -36.91 22.69
C GLY A 53 -52.35 -38.18 22.06
N ASP A 54 -51.39 -38.00 21.15
CA ASP A 54 -50.56 -39.04 20.53
C ASP A 54 -49.17 -39.19 21.20
N SER A 55 -48.92 -38.47 22.30
CA SER A 55 -47.68 -38.53 23.07
C SER A 55 -47.80 -39.38 24.34
N LEU A 56 -46.74 -40.11 24.65
CA LEU A 56 -46.55 -40.92 25.86
C LEU A 56 -45.29 -40.48 26.60
N ASP A 57 -45.47 -39.91 27.80
CA ASP A 57 -44.39 -39.42 28.65
C ASP A 57 -44.12 -40.34 29.85
N CYS A 58 -43.03 -41.10 29.76
CA CYS A 58 -42.46 -41.93 30.81
C CYS A 58 -41.17 -41.30 31.41
N GLY A 59 -40.91 -40.02 31.13
CA GLY A 59 -39.69 -39.32 31.51
C GLY A 59 -39.54 -39.10 33.03
N GLY A 60 -38.31 -39.12 33.52
CA GLY A 60 -37.98 -38.86 34.93
C GLY A 60 -38.44 -39.94 35.93
N ARG A 61 -39.02 -41.05 35.45
CA ARG A 61 -39.57 -42.13 36.30
C ARG A 61 -38.51 -43.10 36.83
N GLY A 62 -37.23 -42.92 36.46
CA GLY A 62 -36.11 -43.71 36.98
C GLY A 62 -36.06 -45.15 36.46
N LEU A 63 -36.68 -45.40 35.30
CA LEU A 63 -36.88 -46.73 34.71
C LEU A 63 -35.53 -47.41 34.38
N ALA A 64 -35.39 -48.69 34.74
CA ALA A 64 -34.22 -49.51 34.41
C ALA A 64 -34.43 -50.38 33.16
N ALA A 65 -35.68 -50.59 32.76
CA ALA A 65 -36.11 -51.26 31.54
C ALA A 65 -37.32 -50.51 30.96
N LEU A 66 -37.74 -50.86 29.74
CA LEU A 66 -38.95 -50.30 29.13
C LEU A 66 -40.21 -50.64 29.96
N PRO A 67 -41.21 -49.74 30.03
CA PRO A 67 -42.51 -50.09 30.57
C PRO A 67 -43.23 -51.03 29.59
N GLY A 68 -43.88 -52.06 30.11
CA GLY A 68 -44.71 -52.97 29.31
C GLY A 68 -45.91 -52.25 28.69
N ASP A 69 -46.45 -52.85 27.62
CA ASP A 69 -47.66 -52.43 26.92
C ASP A 69 -47.64 -50.97 26.40
N LEU A 70 -46.64 -50.64 25.57
CA LEU A 70 -46.60 -49.37 24.83
C LEU A 70 -47.77 -49.30 23.82
N PRO A 71 -48.64 -48.26 23.83
CA PRO A 71 -49.82 -48.23 22.98
C PRO A 71 -49.53 -47.94 21.50
N ALA A 72 -50.13 -48.72 20.60
CA ALA A 72 -49.95 -48.61 19.14
C ALA A 72 -50.32 -47.23 18.51
N TRP A 73 -51.06 -46.38 19.23
CA TRP A 73 -51.36 -45.00 18.80
C TRP A 73 -50.22 -44.01 19.10
N THR A 74 -49.21 -44.37 19.90
CA THR A 74 -48.11 -43.47 20.28
C THR A 74 -47.27 -43.06 19.09
N ARG A 75 -47.17 -41.75 18.87
CA ARG A 75 -46.33 -41.09 17.86
C ARG A 75 -45.04 -40.51 18.45
N SER A 76 -45.13 -39.99 19.67
CA SER A 76 -44.02 -39.32 20.36
C SER A 76 -43.82 -39.94 21.74
N LEU A 77 -42.64 -40.53 21.98
CA LEU A 77 -42.35 -41.34 23.16
C LEU A 77 -41.19 -40.73 23.96
N ASN A 78 -41.46 -40.31 25.20
CA ASN A 78 -40.43 -39.81 26.10
C ASN A 78 -40.04 -40.85 27.16
N LEU A 79 -38.78 -41.28 27.12
CA LEU A 79 -38.12 -42.20 28.06
C LEU A 79 -36.89 -41.55 28.72
N SER A 80 -36.78 -40.22 28.67
CA SER A 80 -35.63 -39.48 29.17
C SER A 80 -35.50 -39.46 30.71
N TYR A 81 -34.33 -39.06 31.21
CA TYR A 81 -34.05 -38.95 32.66
C TYR A 81 -34.36 -40.24 33.44
N SER A 82 -34.04 -41.38 32.85
CA SER A 82 -34.20 -42.71 33.43
C SER A 82 -32.84 -43.40 33.58
N LYS A 83 -32.82 -44.71 33.85
CA LYS A 83 -31.61 -45.52 34.10
C LYS A 83 -31.40 -46.59 33.02
N LEU A 84 -31.90 -46.35 31.80
CA LEU A 84 -31.83 -47.32 30.70
C LEU A 84 -30.37 -47.47 30.25
N SER A 85 -29.78 -48.63 30.48
CA SER A 85 -28.43 -49.00 30.01
C SER A 85 -28.44 -49.59 28.60
N GLU A 86 -29.55 -50.22 28.23
CA GLU A 86 -29.82 -50.81 26.91
C GLU A 86 -31.31 -50.68 26.57
N ILE A 87 -31.68 -51.13 25.37
CA ILE A 87 -33.05 -51.09 24.84
C ILE A 87 -33.33 -52.44 24.17
N ASP A 88 -34.41 -53.09 24.60
CA ASP A 88 -34.91 -54.31 23.95
C ASP A 88 -35.71 -53.93 22.68
N PRO A 89 -35.30 -54.39 21.48
CA PRO A 89 -36.03 -54.13 20.24
C PRO A 89 -37.46 -54.70 20.22
N ALA A 90 -37.73 -55.76 20.99
CA ALA A 90 -39.05 -56.41 21.03
C ALA A 90 -40.14 -55.49 21.61
N GLY A 91 -39.77 -54.53 22.47
CA GLY A 91 -40.70 -53.53 23.02
C GLY A 91 -41.26 -52.53 21.99
N PHE A 92 -40.85 -52.61 20.71
CA PHE A 92 -41.16 -51.63 19.67
C PHE A 92 -41.85 -52.22 18.42
N GLU A 93 -42.31 -53.47 18.45
CA GLU A 93 -42.90 -54.11 17.26
C GLU A 93 -44.27 -53.51 16.88
N ASP A 94 -45.17 -53.32 17.84
CA ASP A 94 -46.56 -52.87 17.62
C ASP A 94 -46.76 -51.33 17.62
N LEU A 95 -45.73 -50.55 17.24
CA LEU A 95 -45.76 -49.07 17.26
C LEU A 95 -45.74 -48.44 15.85
N PRO A 96 -46.80 -48.60 15.03
CA PRO A 96 -46.81 -48.19 13.61
C PRO A 96 -46.80 -46.67 13.39
N ASN A 97 -47.14 -45.88 14.41
CA ASN A 97 -47.23 -44.42 14.34
C ASN A 97 -45.97 -43.70 14.88
N LEU A 98 -45.02 -44.41 15.48
CA LEU A 98 -43.89 -43.82 16.19
C LEU A 98 -42.96 -43.06 15.25
N GLN A 99 -42.68 -41.79 15.58
CA GLN A 99 -41.85 -40.86 14.80
C GLN A 99 -40.82 -40.12 15.64
N GLU A 100 -41.08 -39.90 16.93
CA GLU A 100 -40.21 -39.14 17.83
C GLU A 100 -39.89 -39.96 19.07
N VAL A 101 -38.60 -40.09 19.40
CA VAL A 101 -38.14 -40.89 20.55
C VAL A 101 -37.09 -40.11 21.35
N TYR A 102 -37.41 -39.84 22.62
CA TYR A 102 -36.52 -39.17 23.57
C TYR A 102 -35.93 -40.19 24.54
N LEU A 103 -34.64 -40.50 24.35
CA LEU A 103 -33.85 -41.41 25.18
C LEU A 103 -32.67 -40.69 25.86
N ASN A 104 -32.69 -39.35 25.85
CA ASN A 104 -31.67 -38.52 26.47
C ASN A 104 -31.60 -38.66 28.00
N ASN A 105 -30.43 -38.36 28.58
CA ASN A 105 -30.21 -38.44 30.03
C ASN A 105 -30.46 -39.84 30.62
N ASN A 106 -30.00 -40.88 29.91
CA ASN A 106 -30.00 -42.29 30.34
C ASN A 106 -28.55 -42.81 30.49
N GLU A 107 -28.35 -44.13 30.60
CA GLU A 107 -27.03 -44.75 30.77
C GLU A 107 -26.50 -45.44 29.48
N LEU A 108 -27.18 -45.29 28.35
CA LEU A 108 -26.95 -46.02 27.09
C LEU A 108 -25.50 -45.92 26.59
N THR A 109 -24.90 -47.05 26.20
CA THR A 109 -23.51 -47.12 25.72
C THR A 109 -23.34 -47.22 24.20
N ALA A 110 -24.41 -47.44 23.45
CA ALA A 110 -24.47 -47.53 21.99
C ALA A 110 -25.76 -46.87 21.45
N ILE A 111 -25.92 -46.79 20.13
CA ILE A 111 -27.18 -46.35 19.52
C ILE A 111 -28.15 -47.54 19.54
N PRO A 112 -29.35 -47.41 20.14
CA PRO A 112 -30.29 -48.53 20.27
C PRO A 112 -30.90 -48.93 18.92
N SER A 113 -31.41 -50.16 18.86
CA SER A 113 -32.34 -50.60 17.82
C SER A 113 -33.76 -50.56 18.39
N LEU A 114 -34.71 -50.02 17.64
CA LEU A 114 -36.13 -49.90 18.02
C LEU A 114 -36.98 -50.85 17.19
N GLY A 115 -36.48 -52.08 16.98
CA GLY A 115 -37.14 -53.14 16.23
C GLY A 115 -37.66 -52.66 14.87
N ALA A 116 -38.90 -53.04 14.55
CA ALA A 116 -39.61 -52.61 13.33
C ALA A 116 -39.87 -51.08 13.29
N ALA A 117 -40.07 -50.42 14.43
CA ALA A 117 -40.35 -48.98 14.48
C ALA A 117 -39.15 -48.11 14.04
N SER A 118 -37.91 -48.61 14.14
CA SER A 118 -36.68 -47.91 13.69
C SER A 118 -36.82 -47.27 12.30
N SER A 119 -37.51 -47.95 11.37
CA SER A 119 -37.67 -47.49 9.99
C SER A 119 -38.57 -46.26 9.83
N ARG A 120 -39.32 -45.87 10.87
CA ARG A 120 -40.33 -44.79 10.85
C ARG A 120 -39.93 -43.55 11.63
N ILE A 121 -38.89 -43.66 12.47
CA ILE A 121 -38.43 -42.57 13.33
C ILE A 121 -37.89 -41.41 12.47
N LEU A 122 -38.43 -40.21 12.72
CA LEU A 122 -38.00 -38.95 12.13
C LEU A 122 -36.98 -38.24 13.03
N SER A 123 -37.15 -38.34 14.36
CA SER A 123 -36.36 -37.64 15.37
C SER A 123 -35.92 -38.57 16.50
N LEU A 124 -34.61 -38.71 16.71
CA LEU A 124 -34.02 -39.55 17.75
C LEU A 124 -33.07 -38.75 18.65
N PHE A 125 -33.44 -38.59 19.92
CA PHE A 125 -32.72 -37.79 20.90
C PHE A 125 -31.98 -38.69 21.91
N LEU A 126 -30.65 -38.77 21.80
CA LEU A 126 -29.76 -39.63 22.59
C LEU A 126 -28.72 -38.82 23.39
N GLN A 127 -28.91 -37.51 23.53
CA GLN A 127 -27.96 -36.64 24.23
C GLN A 127 -27.82 -36.97 25.72
N HIS A 128 -26.67 -36.65 26.31
CA HIS A 128 -26.37 -36.92 27.73
C HIS A 128 -26.47 -38.42 28.12
N ASN A 129 -26.05 -39.31 27.22
CA ASN A 129 -25.86 -40.75 27.48
C ASN A 129 -24.35 -41.08 27.66
N ARG A 130 -23.98 -42.37 27.61
CA ARG A 130 -22.60 -42.85 27.77
C ARG A 130 -21.99 -43.39 26.46
N ILE A 131 -22.60 -43.10 25.31
CA ILE A 131 -22.23 -43.62 23.99
C ILE A 131 -20.78 -43.28 23.65
N ARG A 132 -20.01 -44.27 23.18
CA ARG A 132 -18.56 -44.15 22.91
C ARG A 132 -18.18 -44.17 21.42
N SER A 133 -19.04 -44.75 20.58
CA SER A 133 -18.84 -44.96 19.15
C SER A 133 -20.18 -44.83 18.43
N VAL A 134 -20.13 -44.54 17.13
CA VAL A 134 -21.29 -44.54 16.23
C VAL A 134 -21.12 -45.68 15.24
N GLU A 135 -22.06 -46.62 15.21
CA GLU A 135 -21.99 -47.77 14.30
C GLU A 135 -23.01 -47.63 13.17
N GLY A 136 -22.52 -47.52 11.93
CA GLY A 136 -23.37 -47.37 10.74
C GLY A 136 -24.29 -48.57 10.49
N SER A 137 -23.97 -49.74 11.05
CA SER A 137 -24.83 -50.93 11.10
C SER A 137 -26.14 -50.67 11.85
N GLN A 138 -26.07 -50.04 13.02
CA GLN A 138 -27.22 -49.67 13.86
C GLN A 138 -28.05 -48.58 13.17
N LEU A 139 -27.40 -47.54 12.63
CA LEU A 139 -28.08 -46.45 11.94
C LEU A 139 -28.77 -46.87 10.64
N LYS A 140 -28.32 -47.93 9.95
CA LYS A 140 -28.88 -48.38 8.66
C LYS A 140 -30.38 -48.73 8.71
N ALA A 141 -30.94 -49.08 9.87
CA ALA A 141 -32.37 -49.34 10.04
C ALA A 141 -33.23 -48.06 9.97
N TYR A 142 -32.64 -46.90 10.22
CA TYR A 142 -33.33 -45.62 10.43
C TYR A 142 -33.56 -44.86 9.11
N VAL A 143 -34.28 -45.48 8.18
CA VAL A 143 -34.45 -45.00 6.79
C VAL A 143 -35.28 -43.72 6.62
N SER A 144 -35.94 -43.22 7.68
CA SER A 144 -36.68 -41.95 7.68
C SER A 144 -36.11 -40.89 8.64
N LEU A 145 -34.96 -41.14 9.27
CA LEU A 145 -34.42 -40.29 10.32
C LEU A 145 -33.87 -38.96 9.77
N GLU A 146 -34.50 -37.86 10.17
CA GLU A 146 -34.14 -36.50 9.77
C GLU A 146 -33.32 -35.76 10.84
N VAL A 147 -33.57 -36.05 12.13
CA VAL A 147 -32.90 -35.38 13.27
C VAL A 147 -32.26 -36.42 14.20
N LEU A 148 -30.95 -36.30 14.41
CA LEU A 148 -30.19 -37.18 15.31
C LEU A 148 -29.34 -36.36 16.28
N ASP A 149 -29.68 -36.41 17.58
CA ASP A 149 -28.89 -35.77 18.64
C ASP A 149 -28.09 -36.81 19.44
N LEU A 150 -26.77 -36.76 19.28
CA LEU A 150 -25.77 -37.58 19.97
C LEU A 150 -24.88 -36.71 20.88
N SER A 151 -25.31 -35.48 21.22
CA SER A 151 -24.50 -34.53 21.99
C SER A 151 -24.29 -34.93 23.46
N SER A 152 -23.28 -34.35 24.10
CA SER A 152 -22.94 -34.61 25.52
C SER A 152 -22.72 -36.09 25.86
N ASN A 153 -22.23 -36.88 24.89
CA ASN A 153 -21.85 -38.28 25.04
C ASN A 153 -20.32 -38.42 25.21
N ASN A 154 -19.80 -39.65 25.16
CA ASN A 154 -18.37 -39.96 25.31
C ASN A 154 -17.68 -40.29 23.98
N ILE A 155 -18.24 -39.90 22.83
CA ILE A 155 -17.74 -40.29 21.50
C ILE A 155 -16.37 -39.66 21.25
N THR A 156 -15.37 -40.49 20.91
CA THR A 156 -13.97 -40.06 20.72
C THR A 156 -13.54 -39.88 19.28
N GLU A 157 -14.25 -40.49 18.33
CA GLU A 157 -13.93 -40.51 16.91
C GLU A 157 -15.18 -40.67 16.05
N ILE A 158 -15.17 -40.13 14.82
CA ILE A 158 -16.13 -40.43 13.76
C ILE A 158 -15.34 -40.90 12.55
N ARG A 159 -15.75 -42.03 11.97
CA ARG A 159 -15.17 -42.63 10.76
C ARG A 159 -16.12 -42.53 9.57
N SER A 160 -15.58 -42.74 8.37
CA SER A 160 -16.36 -42.91 7.13
C SER A 160 -17.44 -44.00 7.22
N THR A 161 -17.26 -45.00 8.08
CA THR A 161 -18.23 -46.09 8.32
C THR A 161 -19.33 -45.76 9.33
N CYS A 162 -19.25 -44.62 10.04
CA CYS A 162 -20.25 -44.25 11.06
C CYS A 162 -21.59 -43.83 10.44
N PHE A 163 -21.57 -43.13 9.30
CA PHE A 163 -22.74 -42.58 8.63
C PHE A 163 -22.83 -43.09 7.18
N PRO A 164 -23.45 -44.27 6.94
CA PRO A 164 -23.54 -44.86 5.60
C PRO A 164 -24.42 -44.04 4.64
N HIS A 165 -24.18 -44.20 3.33
CA HIS A 165 -25.03 -43.61 2.29
C HIS A 165 -26.49 -44.06 2.42
N GLY A 166 -27.41 -43.11 2.30
CA GLY A 166 -28.86 -43.35 2.21
C GLY A 166 -29.67 -42.87 3.41
N LEU A 167 -29.03 -42.50 4.52
CA LEU A 167 -29.71 -41.88 5.67
C LEU A 167 -30.17 -40.46 5.30
N PRO A 168 -31.44 -40.07 5.53
CA PRO A 168 -31.97 -38.77 5.12
C PRO A 168 -31.74 -37.65 6.17
N ILE A 169 -30.76 -37.80 7.04
CA ILE A 169 -30.50 -36.89 8.17
C ILE A 169 -30.27 -35.47 7.65
N LYS A 170 -31.07 -34.52 8.16
CA LYS A 170 -31.02 -33.08 7.90
C LYS A 170 -30.27 -32.33 9.01
N GLU A 171 -30.39 -32.78 10.26
CA GLU A 171 -29.65 -32.25 11.39
C GLU A 171 -28.94 -33.36 12.19
N LEU A 172 -27.62 -33.19 12.35
CA LEU A 172 -26.76 -34.06 13.15
C LEU A 172 -26.07 -33.24 14.25
N ASN A 173 -26.39 -33.52 15.52
CA ASN A 173 -25.74 -32.89 16.67
C ASN A 173 -24.78 -33.85 17.36
N LEU A 174 -23.48 -33.56 17.28
CA LEU A 174 -22.36 -34.27 17.91
C LEU A 174 -21.63 -33.39 18.94
N ALA A 175 -22.23 -32.27 19.37
CA ALA A 175 -21.61 -31.32 20.28
C ALA A 175 -21.29 -31.91 21.66
N SER A 176 -20.35 -31.30 22.40
CA SER A 176 -19.97 -31.68 23.78
C SER A 176 -19.46 -33.13 23.94
N ASN A 177 -18.97 -33.74 22.85
CA ASN A 177 -18.32 -35.06 22.86
C ASN A 177 -16.80 -34.93 23.10
N ARG A 178 -16.02 -35.97 22.78
CA ARG A 178 -14.57 -36.05 23.02
C ARG A 178 -13.75 -36.10 21.71
N LEU A 179 -14.36 -35.80 20.56
CA LEU A 179 -13.76 -35.93 19.23
C LEU A 179 -12.44 -35.14 19.12
N SER A 180 -11.32 -35.81 18.89
CA SER A 180 -9.98 -35.18 18.72
C SER A 180 -9.63 -34.86 17.27
N SER A 181 -10.22 -35.58 16.34
CA SER A 181 -9.97 -35.51 14.89
C SER A 181 -11.20 -36.03 14.14
N LEU A 182 -11.25 -35.75 12.84
CA LEU A 182 -12.26 -36.25 11.91
C LEU A 182 -11.55 -37.02 10.80
N GLU A 183 -12.09 -38.17 10.39
CA GLU A 183 -11.65 -38.85 9.17
C GLU A 183 -12.09 -38.03 7.94
N SER A 184 -11.29 -38.00 6.87
CA SER A 184 -11.71 -37.37 5.62
C SER A 184 -12.91 -38.15 5.05
N GLY A 185 -13.97 -37.44 4.67
CA GLY A 185 -15.22 -38.06 4.21
C GLY A 185 -16.10 -38.67 5.30
N ALA A 186 -15.83 -38.42 6.59
CA ALA A 186 -16.59 -38.95 7.74
C ALA A 186 -18.11 -38.71 7.70
N PHE A 187 -18.59 -37.76 6.90
CA PHE A 187 -20.00 -37.38 6.77
C PHE A 187 -20.56 -37.52 5.34
N ASP A 188 -19.75 -37.97 4.36
CA ASP A 188 -20.11 -37.99 2.94
C ASP A 188 -21.34 -38.86 2.62
N GLY A 189 -21.66 -39.82 3.50
CA GLY A 189 -22.91 -40.58 3.49
C GLY A 189 -24.18 -39.71 3.49
N LEU A 190 -24.12 -38.57 4.18
CA LEU A 190 -25.23 -37.64 4.44
C LEU A 190 -25.29 -36.46 3.45
N SER A 191 -24.37 -36.41 2.47
CA SER A 191 -24.19 -35.32 1.50
C SER A 191 -25.42 -34.91 0.70
N ARG A 192 -26.45 -35.76 0.62
CA ARG A 192 -27.71 -35.50 -0.10
C ARG A 192 -28.80 -34.81 0.74
N SER A 193 -28.68 -34.82 2.07
CA SER A 193 -29.75 -34.40 2.99
C SER A 193 -29.29 -33.41 4.07
N LEU A 194 -28.03 -33.48 4.52
CA LEU A 194 -27.59 -32.75 5.70
C LEU A 194 -27.55 -31.23 5.49
N LEU A 195 -28.25 -30.51 6.36
CA LEU A 195 -28.36 -29.05 6.37
C LEU A 195 -27.61 -28.44 7.56
N THR A 196 -27.69 -29.07 8.74
CA THR A 196 -27.02 -28.60 9.96
C THR A 196 -26.12 -29.68 10.57
N LEU A 197 -24.87 -29.32 10.83
CA LEU A 197 -23.88 -30.19 11.49
C LEU A 197 -23.27 -29.47 12.69
N ARG A 198 -23.52 -30.00 13.90
CA ARG A 198 -22.98 -29.42 15.15
C ARG A 198 -21.87 -30.27 15.74
N LEU A 199 -20.65 -29.74 15.75
CA LEU A 199 -19.42 -30.35 16.28
C LEU A 199 -18.83 -29.54 17.46
N SER A 200 -19.60 -28.60 18.02
CA SER A 200 -19.20 -27.70 19.10
C SER A 200 -18.64 -28.40 20.34
N LYS A 201 -17.82 -27.71 21.15
CA LYS A 201 -17.34 -28.20 22.48
C LYS A 201 -16.62 -29.57 22.43
N ASN A 202 -16.03 -29.93 21.30
CA ASN A 202 -15.22 -31.15 21.14
C ASN A 202 -13.72 -30.83 21.41
N ARG A 203 -12.81 -31.69 20.94
CA ARG A 203 -11.36 -31.58 21.15
C ARG A 203 -10.59 -31.44 19.82
N ILE A 204 -11.27 -31.13 18.72
CA ILE A 204 -10.73 -31.12 17.35
C ILE A 204 -9.57 -30.14 17.26
N THR A 205 -8.38 -30.61 16.89
CA THR A 205 -7.14 -29.79 16.83
C THR A 205 -6.83 -29.22 15.45
N GLN A 206 -7.33 -29.86 14.39
CA GLN A 206 -7.09 -29.51 12.99
C GLN A 206 -8.22 -30.06 12.10
N LEU A 207 -8.35 -29.50 10.91
CA LEU A 207 -9.22 -29.99 9.84
C LEU A 207 -8.35 -30.28 8.62
N PRO A 208 -8.55 -31.39 7.88
CA PRO A 208 -7.85 -31.61 6.62
C PRO A 208 -8.36 -30.68 5.52
N VAL A 209 -7.54 -30.45 4.48
CA VAL A 209 -7.98 -29.82 3.24
C VAL A 209 -9.17 -30.61 2.63
N LYS A 210 -10.23 -29.92 2.20
CA LYS A 210 -11.50 -30.51 1.73
C LYS A 210 -12.13 -31.47 2.76
N ALA A 211 -12.22 -31.04 4.03
CA ALA A 211 -12.72 -31.86 5.13
C ALA A 211 -14.17 -32.36 4.99
N PHE A 212 -15.00 -31.68 4.18
CA PHE A 212 -16.44 -31.92 4.10
C PHE A 212 -16.94 -31.87 2.65
N LYS A 213 -17.63 -32.91 2.19
CA LYS A 213 -18.30 -32.97 0.89
C LYS A 213 -19.82 -32.90 1.05
N LEU A 214 -20.28 -31.81 1.66
CA LEU A 214 -21.67 -31.62 2.09
C LEU A 214 -22.28 -30.40 1.36
N PRO A 215 -22.57 -30.50 0.05
CA PRO A 215 -22.92 -29.35 -0.78
C PRO A 215 -24.26 -28.70 -0.44
N ARG A 216 -25.08 -29.33 0.41
CA ARG A 216 -26.37 -28.81 0.91
C ARG A 216 -26.31 -28.25 2.34
N LEU A 217 -25.17 -28.35 3.02
CA LEU A 217 -25.02 -27.89 4.41
C LEU A 217 -25.14 -26.37 4.45
N THR A 218 -26.02 -25.83 5.30
CA THR A 218 -26.22 -24.38 5.50
C THR A 218 -25.57 -23.88 6.79
N GLN A 219 -25.50 -24.70 7.85
CA GLN A 219 -24.86 -24.36 9.12
C GLN A 219 -23.83 -25.41 9.56
N LEU A 220 -22.62 -24.95 9.89
CA LEU A 220 -21.53 -25.75 10.45
C LEU A 220 -21.01 -25.14 11.76
N ASP A 221 -21.22 -25.84 12.88
CA ASP A 221 -20.77 -25.41 14.21
C ASP A 221 -19.51 -26.15 14.67
N LEU A 222 -18.35 -25.48 14.62
CA LEU A 222 -17.04 -25.97 15.07
C LEU A 222 -16.50 -25.22 16.30
N ASN A 223 -17.33 -24.38 16.92
CA ASN A 223 -16.97 -23.49 18.02
C ASN A 223 -16.66 -24.24 19.34
N ARG A 224 -15.80 -23.64 20.19
CA ARG A 224 -15.28 -24.28 21.43
C ARG A 224 -14.51 -25.59 21.17
N ASN A 225 -13.76 -25.68 20.07
CA ASN A 225 -12.80 -26.76 19.79
C ASN A 225 -11.36 -26.30 20.12
N ARG A 226 -10.35 -26.93 19.51
CA ARG A 226 -8.91 -26.66 19.74
C ARG A 226 -8.16 -26.36 18.43
N ILE A 227 -8.88 -25.93 17.40
CA ILE A 227 -8.35 -25.69 16.05
C ILE A 227 -7.34 -24.54 16.12
N ARG A 228 -6.14 -24.72 15.54
CA ARG A 228 -5.04 -23.74 15.55
C ARG A 228 -4.78 -23.02 14.23
N LEU A 229 -5.11 -23.68 13.13
CA LEU A 229 -4.85 -23.25 11.76
C LEU A 229 -6.07 -23.61 10.91
N ILE A 230 -6.42 -22.74 9.96
CA ILE A 230 -7.29 -23.09 8.83
C ILE A 230 -6.41 -23.02 7.57
N GLU A 231 -6.32 -24.14 6.86
CA GLU A 231 -5.54 -24.24 5.61
C GLU A 231 -6.40 -23.88 4.39
N GLY A 232 -5.75 -23.57 3.26
CA GLY A 232 -6.41 -23.22 2.02
C GLY A 232 -7.32 -24.37 1.56
N LEU A 233 -8.52 -24.03 1.07
CA LEU A 233 -9.52 -25.01 0.60
C LEU A 233 -10.04 -25.99 1.70
N THR A 234 -9.84 -25.71 3.00
CA THR A 234 -10.36 -26.55 4.11
C THR A 234 -11.85 -26.85 3.96
N PHE A 235 -12.64 -25.83 3.58
CA PHE A 235 -14.09 -25.88 3.49
C PHE A 235 -14.65 -26.02 2.06
N GLN A 236 -13.80 -26.33 1.07
CA GLN A 236 -14.26 -26.57 -0.30
C GLN A 236 -15.16 -27.81 -0.37
N GLY A 237 -16.36 -27.68 -0.93
CA GLY A 237 -17.40 -28.72 -0.97
C GLY A 237 -18.61 -28.45 -0.07
N LEU A 238 -18.65 -27.28 0.57
CA LEU A 238 -19.77 -26.75 1.36
C LEU A 238 -20.54 -25.66 0.61
N ASP A 239 -20.96 -25.98 -0.62
CA ASP A 239 -21.41 -25.01 -1.63
C ASP A 239 -22.66 -24.20 -1.23
N SER A 240 -23.46 -24.71 -0.29
CA SER A 240 -24.67 -24.05 0.27
C SER A 240 -24.47 -23.40 1.63
N LEU A 241 -23.23 -23.32 2.17
CA LEU A 241 -23.01 -22.87 3.54
C LEU A 241 -23.34 -21.38 3.70
N GLU A 242 -24.15 -21.06 4.70
CA GLU A 242 -24.57 -19.69 5.03
C GLU A 242 -23.95 -19.22 6.36
N VAL A 243 -23.74 -20.13 7.31
CA VAL A 243 -23.21 -19.83 8.66
C VAL A 243 -22.08 -20.77 9.06
N LEU A 244 -20.90 -20.22 9.36
CA LEU A 244 -19.74 -20.94 9.87
C LEU A 244 -19.35 -20.43 11.27
N ARG A 245 -19.39 -21.33 12.27
CA ARG A 245 -19.07 -20.98 13.68
C ARG A 245 -17.75 -21.58 14.14
N LEU A 246 -16.70 -20.75 14.19
CA LEU A 246 -15.33 -21.11 14.60
C LEU A 246 -14.86 -20.41 15.89
N GLN A 247 -15.74 -19.68 16.57
CA GLN A 247 -15.37 -18.92 17.77
C GLN A 247 -14.95 -19.80 18.96
N ARG A 248 -14.13 -19.26 19.86
CA ARG A 248 -13.54 -19.98 21.01
C ARG A 248 -12.73 -21.22 20.58
N ASN A 249 -11.97 -21.10 19.51
CA ASN A 249 -10.90 -22.05 19.17
C ASN A 249 -9.55 -21.47 19.64
N ASN A 250 -8.44 -21.91 19.05
CA ASN A 250 -7.09 -21.39 19.32
C ASN A 250 -6.44 -20.92 18.00
N ILE A 251 -7.24 -20.41 17.05
CA ILE A 251 -6.79 -20.11 15.69
C ILE A 251 -5.82 -18.92 15.76
N SER A 252 -4.55 -19.16 15.45
CA SER A 252 -3.51 -18.13 15.43
C SER A 252 -3.13 -17.69 14.02
N LYS A 253 -3.53 -18.44 12.99
CA LYS A 253 -3.29 -18.12 11.58
C LYS A 253 -4.43 -18.62 10.69
N LEU A 254 -4.75 -17.82 9.68
CA LEU A 254 -5.50 -18.20 8.50
C LEU A 254 -4.52 -18.21 7.32
N THR A 255 -4.56 -19.21 6.44
CA THR A 255 -3.81 -19.13 5.18
C THR A 255 -4.64 -18.44 4.10
N ASP A 256 -4.00 -18.12 2.98
CA ASP A 256 -4.73 -17.62 1.83
C ASP A 256 -5.69 -18.70 1.30
N GLY A 257 -6.88 -18.30 0.85
CA GLY A 257 -7.95 -19.20 0.43
C GLY A 257 -8.52 -20.10 1.55
N ALA A 258 -8.30 -19.79 2.83
CA ALA A 258 -8.79 -20.56 3.98
C ALA A 258 -10.31 -20.85 3.91
N PHE A 259 -11.09 -19.86 3.47
CA PHE A 259 -12.55 -19.95 3.32
C PHE A 259 -13.01 -20.03 1.84
N TRP A 260 -12.09 -20.29 0.90
CA TRP A 260 -12.44 -20.34 -0.51
C TRP A 260 -13.40 -21.51 -0.82
N GLY A 261 -14.35 -21.24 -1.71
CA GLY A 261 -15.49 -22.13 -2.01
C GLY A 261 -16.75 -21.78 -1.24
N LEU A 262 -16.67 -21.03 -0.12
CA LEU A 262 -17.82 -20.59 0.68
C LEU A 262 -18.56 -19.38 0.08
N ALA A 263 -18.83 -19.41 -1.23
CA ALA A 263 -19.37 -18.29 -2.01
C ALA A 263 -20.82 -17.89 -1.66
N ARG A 264 -21.49 -18.64 -0.77
CA ARG A 264 -22.84 -18.33 -0.23
C ARG A 264 -22.84 -17.96 1.25
N MET A 265 -21.68 -17.95 1.92
CA MET A 265 -21.58 -17.69 3.35
C MET A 265 -21.95 -16.25 3.69
N GLN A 266 -22.92 -16.11 4.60
CA GLN A 266 -23.46 -14.83 5.06
C GLN A 266 -22.86 -14.40 6.40
N ALA A 267 -22.58 -15.35 7.31
CA ALA A 267 -22.03 -15.06 8.64
C ALA A 267 -20.80 -15.93 8.98
N LEU A 268 -19.70 -15.27 9.36
CA LEU A 268 -18.45 -15.90 9.80
C LEU A 268 -18.09 -15.46 11.22
N HIS A 269 -18.10 -16.43 12.14
CA HIS A 269 -17.81 -16.23 13.57
C HIS A 269 -16.40 -16.73 13.93
N LEU A 270 -15.49 -15.80 14.19
CA LEU A 270 -14.09 -16.05 14.57
C LEU A 270 -13.74 -15.44 15.94
N GLU A 271 -14.74 -15.07 16.75
CA GLU A 271 -14.54 -14.44 18.06
C GLU A 271 -13.73 -15.33 19.03
N TYR A 272 -13.04 -14.76 20.01
CA TYR A 272 -12.27 -15.53 21.01
C TYR A 272 -11.28 -16.53 20.36
N ASN A 273 -10.39 -16.02 19.52
CA ASN A 273 -9.29 -16.79 18.94
C ASN A 273 -7.96 -16.08 19.25
N SER A 274 -6.90 -16.33 18.47
CA SER A 274 -5.55 -15.77 18.70
C SER A 274 -4.99 -15.12 17.43
N LEU A 275 -5.87 -14.55 16.59
CA LEU A 275 -5.49 -13.88 15.36
C LEU A 275 -4.78 -12.55 15.68
N ALA A 276 -3.54 -12.38 15.21
CA ALA A 276 -2.78 -11.13 15.32
C ALA A 276 -3.05 -10.15 14.15
N GLU A 277 -3.62 -10.65 13.06
CA GLU A 277 -3.94 -9.93 11.83
C GLU A 277 -4.98 -10.73 11.03
N VAL A 278 -5.60 -10.06 10.05
CA VAL A 278 -6.36 -10.73 8.97
C VAL A 278 -5.64 -10.41 7.66
N ASN A 279 -4.97 -11.41 7.09
CA ASN A 279 -4.32 -11.31 5.79
C ASN A 279 -5.36 -11.25 4.67
N SER A 280 -5.11 -10.40 3.66
CA SER A 280 -6.04 -10.14 2.55
C SER A 280 -6.46 -11.41 1.80
N GLY A 281 -5.52 -12.35 1.58
CA GLY A 281 -5.81 -13.62 0.92
C GLY A 281 -6.71 -14.58 1.71
N SER A 282 -6.89 -14.42 3.03
CA SER A 282 -7.76 -15.31 3.82
C SER A 282 -9.25 -15.11 3.54
N LEU A 283 -9.67 -13.88 3.20
CA LEU A 283 -11.04 -13.50 2.86
C LEU A 283 -11.39 -13.77 1.38
N TYR A 284 -10.44 -14.31 0.61
CA TYR A 284 -10.60 -14.54 -0.83
C TYR A 284 -11.78 -15.49 -1.15
N GLY A 285 -12.76 -14.97 -1.90
CA GLY A 285 -13.95 -15.70 -2.33
C GLY A 285 -15.21 -15.45 -1.47
N LEU A 286 -15.15 -14.63 -0.43
CA LEU A 286 -16.28 -14.36 0.49
C LEU A 286 -17.27 -13.29 -0.03
N THR A 287 -17.68 -13.43 -1.29
CA THR A 287 -18.46 -12.43 -2.05
C THR A 287 -19.92 -12.26 -1.60
N ALA A 288 -20.41 -13.12 -0.71
CA ALA A 288 -21.76 -13.07 -0.12
C ALA A 288 -21.77 -12.77 1.39
N LEU A 289 -20.62 -12.44 1.98
CA LEU A 289 -20.51 -12.21 3.43
C LEU A 289 -21.22 -10.93 3.86
N HIS A 290 -22.08 -11.04 4.87
CA HIS A 290 -22.84 -9.93 5.46
C HIS A 290 -22.38 -9.62 6.90
N GLN A 291 -21.97 -10.64 7.67
CA GLN A 291 -21.49 -10.48 9.05
C GLN A 291 -20.12 -11.13 9.24
N LEU A 292 -19.16 -10.35 9.76
CA LEU A 292 -17.81 -10.83 10.10
C LEU A 292 -17.48 -10.45 11.54
N HIS A 293 -17.39 -11.47 12.40
CA HIS A 293 -17.13 -11.28 13.82
C HIS A 293 -15.71 -11.73 14.17
N LEU A 294 -14.86 -10.76 14.51
CA LEU A 294 -13.44 -10.93 14.83
C LEU A 294 -13.10 -10.49 16.26
N GLY A 295 -14.09 -10.12 17.07
CA GLY A 295 -13.87 -9.59 18.41
C GLY A 295 -13.29 -10.60 19.41
N ASN A 296 -12.61 -10.11 20.45
CA ASN A 296 -11.80 -10.93 21.37
C ASN A 296 -10.72 -11.73 20.60
N ASN A 297 -9.87 -11.04 19.85
CA ASN A 297 -8.65 -11.58 19.24
C ASN A 297 -7.45 -10.72 19.65
N SER A 298 -6.35 -10.73 18.90
CA SER A 298 -5.15 -9.91 19.14
C SER A 298 -4.80 -9.05 17.92
N ILE A 299 -5.79 -8.71 17.09
CA ILE A 299 -5.60 -8.03 15.81
C ILE A 299 -5.04 -6.63 16.06
N SER A 300 -3.85 -6.35 15.53
CA SER A 300 -3.14 -5.08 15.77
C SER A 300 -3.21 -4.07 14.62
N ARG A 301 -3.63 -4.48 13.43
CA ARG A 301 -3.80 -3.61 12.26
C ARG A 301 -4.86 -4.13 11.29
N ILE A 302 -5.38 -3.24 10.45
CA ILE A 302 -6.30 -3.54 9.34
C ILE A 302 -5.54 -3.41 8.02
N HIS A 303 -5.81 -4.30 7.06
CA HIS A 303 -5.25 -4.23 5.70
C HIS A 303 -6.35 -3.91 4.70
N ARG A 304 -6.12 -2.92 3.81
CA ARG A 304 -7.10 -2.44 2.82
C ARG A 304 -7.56 -3.56 1.87
N ASP A 305 -6.59 -4.25 1.25
CA ASP A 305 -6.83 -5.12 0.08
C ASP A 305 -7.78 -6.31 0.34
N GLY A 306 -7.90 -6.76 1.60
CA GLY A 306 -8.75 -7.90 1.96
C GLY A 306 -10.24 -7.62 1.86
N TRP A 307 -10.64 -6.35 1.96
CA TRP A 307 -12.05 -5.93 1.94
C TRP A 307 -12.66 -6.00 0.54
N SER A 308 -11.83 -5.88 -0.50
CA SER A 308 -12.22 -6.01 -1.91
C SER A 308 -12.98 -7.31 -2.23
N PHE A 309 -12.77 -8.38 -1.47
CA PHE A 309 -13.41 -9.69 -1.66
C PHE A 309 -14.78 -9.84 -0.97
N CYS A 310 -15.16 -8.93 -0.08
CA CYS A 310 -16.36 -9.03 0.75
C CYS A 310 -17.18 -7.72 0.80
N GLN A 311 -17.26 -7.00 -0.32
CA GLN A 311 -17.93 -5.69 -0.47
C GLN A 311 -19.42 -5.63 -0.05
N LYS A 312 -20.08 -6.78 0.17
CA LYS A 312 -21.45 -6.88 0.70
C LYS A 312 -21.55 -6.89 2.23
N LEU A 313 -20.41 -6.81 2.93
CA LEU A 313 -20.36 -6.82 4.38
C LEU A 313 -21.20 -5.69 4.96
N HIS A 314 -22.15 -6.05 5.83
CA HIS A 314 -23.11 -5.16 6.48
C HIS A 314 -22.71 -4.87 7.94
N GLU A 315 -22.12 -5.85 8.62
CA GLU A 315 -21.67 -5.76 10.02
C GLU A 315 -20.26 -6.31 10.21
N LEU A 316 -19.36 -5.48 10.76
CA LEU A 316 -17.99 -5.82 11.11
C LEU A 316 -17.75 -5.57 12.60
N ILE A 317 -17.41 -6.63 13.34
CA ILE A 317 -17.14 -6.56 14.78
C ILE A 317 -15.66 -6.86 15.04
N LEU A 318 -14.90 -5.82 15.35
CA LEU A 318 -13.49 -5.85 15.73
C LEU A 318 -13.26 -5.49 17.21
N SER A 319 -14.32 -5.35 18.01
CA SER A 319 -14.21 -4.99 19.43
C SER A 319 -13.40 -6.01 20.27
N PHE A 320 -12.70 -5.55 21.31
CA PHE A 320 -11.76 -6.38 22.10
C PHE A 320 -10.64 -6.95 21.21
N ASN A 321 -9.80 -6.06 20.68
CA ASN A 321 -8.60 -6.37 19.91
C ASN A 321 -7.47 -5.39 20.33
N ASN A 322 -6.37 -5.34 19.58
CA ASN A 322 -5.19 -4.53 19.90
C ASN A 322 -4.89 -3.47 18.81
N LEU A 323 -5.93 -2.96 18.14
CA LEU A 323 -5.79 -1.90 17.13
C LEU A 323 -5.34 -0.60 17.81
N THR A 324 -4.34 0.08 17.26
CA THR A 324 -3.78 1.34 17.80
C THR A 324 -4.06 2.58 16.94
N ARG A 325 -4.36 2.37 15.65
CA ARG A 325 -4.59 3.41 14.65
C ARG A 325 -5.63 2.98 13.61
N LEU A 326 -6.27 3.95 12.97
CA LEU A 326 -7.07 3.75 11.75
C LEU A 326 -6.52 4.65 10.64
N ASP A 327 -6.10 4.04 9.54
CA ASP A 327 -5.42 4.70 8.42
C ASP A 327 -6.40 5.16 7.31
N GLU A 328 -5.98 6.15 6.52
CA GLU A 328 -6.75 6.71 5.41
C GLU A 328 -7.23 5.62 4.43
N GLU A 329 -8.53 5.62 4.11
CA GLU A 329 -9.17 4.64 3.22
C GLU A 329 -8.98 3.15 3.59
N SER A 330 -8.53 2.82 4.80
CA SER A 330 -8.25 1.43 5.25
C SER A 330 -9.46 0.49 5.25
N LEU A 331 -10.67 1.04 5.11
CA LEU A 331 -11.96 0.33 5.04
C LEU A 331 -12.76 0.68 3.77
N ALA A 332 -12.19 1.42 2.80
CA ALA A 332 -12.95 2.11 1.75
C ALA A 332 -13.81 1.22 0.85
N ASP A 333 -13.40 -0.03 0.61
CA ASP A 333 -14.13 -0.99 -0.24
C ASP A 333 -15.45 -1.47 0.40
N LEU A 334 -15.61 -1.32 1.72
CA LEU A 334 -16.78 -1.78 2.48
C LEU A 334 -17.97 -0.80 2.36
N SER A 335 -18.28 -0.35 1.14
CA SER A 335 -19.32 0.64 0.87
C SER A 335 -20.74 0.24 1.30
N SER A 336 -21.00 -1.06 1.48
CA SER A 336 -22.28 -1.62 2.00
C SER A 336 -22.37 -1.65 3.53
N LEU A 337 -21.29 -1.34 4.25
CA LEU A 337 -21.22 -1.52 5.70
C LEU A 337 -22.16 -0.58 6.45
N SER A 338 -23.02 -1.13 7.30
CA SER A 338 -23.99 -0.38 8.12
C SER A 338 -23.59 -0.32 9.59
N ILE A 339 -22.87 -1.32 10.10
CA ILE A 339 -22.46 -1.43 11.51
C ILE A 339 -20.95 -1.73 11.58
N LEU A 340 -20.22 -0.87 12.27
CA LEU A 340 -18.79 -1.04 12.58
C LEU A 340 -18.58 -0.89 14.09
N ARG A 341 -18.08 -1.95 14.74
CA ARG A 341 -17.70 -1.90 16.17
C ARG A 341 -16.20 -2.14 16.34
N LEU A 342 -15.55 -1.16 16.96
CA LEU A 342 -14.11 -1.06 17.21
C LEU A 342 -13.82 -0.81 18.71
N SER A 343 -14.83 -0.95 19.57
CA SER A 343 -14.75 -0.73 21.01
C SER A 343 -13.76 -1.65 21.74
N HIS A 344 -13.24 -1.22 22.90
CA HIS A 344 -12.23 -1.97 23.65
C HIS A 344 -11.01 -2.35 22.78
N ASN A 345 -10.43 -1.35 22.11
CA ASN A 345 -9.13 -1.43 21.45
C ASN A 345 -8.20 -0.39 22.08
N SER A 346 -7.02 -0.15 21.50
CA SER A 346 -6.07 0.88 21.94
C SER A 346 -5.98 2.03 20.93
N ILE A 347 -7.05 2.32 20.20
CA ILE A 347 -7.02 3.29 19.09
C ILE A 347 -6.81 4.68 19.68
N SER A 348 -5.64 5.26 19.43
CA SER A 348 -5.27 6.62 19.84
C SER A 348 -5.22 7.60 18.68
N HIS A 349 -5.10 7.09 17.44
CA HIS A 349 -5.08 7.88 16.22
C HIS A 349 -6.12 7.40 15.20
N ILE A 350 -6.82 8.35 14.59
CA ILE A 350 -7.69 8.13 13.43
C ILE A 350 -7.29 9.18 12.38
N ALA A 351 -6.91 8.72 11.19
CA ALA A 351 -6.49 9.57 10.09
C ALA A 351 -7.65 10.40 9.51
N GLU A 352 -7.30 11.51 8.87
CA GLU A 352 -8.23 12.23 7.98
C GLU A 352 -8.68 11.27 6.86
N GLY A 353 -9.98 11.15 6.62
CA GLY A 353 -10.51 10.20 5.63
C GLY A 353 -10.39 8.70 5.97
N ALA A 354 -10.10 8.32 7.23
CA ALA A 354 -10.02 6.89 7.62
C ALA A 354 -11.31 6.09 7.33
N PHE A 355 -12.47 6.73 7.44
CA PHE A 355 -13.79 6.14 7.16
C PHE A 355 -14.32 6.47 5.75
N ARG A 356 -13.53 7.10 4.89
CA ARG A 356 -13.92 7.48 3.53
C ARG A 356 -14.28 6.24 2.71
N GLY A 357 -15.47 6.26 2.11
CA GLY A 357 -16.03 5.13 1.36
C GLY A 357 -17.18 4.40 2.07
N LEU A 358 -17.27 4.50 3.40
CA LEU A 358 -18.31 3.86 4.24
C LEU A 358 -19.68 4.58 4.17
N LYS A 359 -20.15 4.89 2.95
CA LYS A 359 -21.35 5.70 2.68
C LYS A 359 -22.64 5.12 3.27
N SER A 360 -22.67 3.81 3.54
CA SER A 360 -23.82 3.13 4.14
C SER A 360 -23.82 3.12 5.67
N LEU A 361 -22.75 3.56 6.34
CA LEU A 361 -22.57 3.35 7.77
C LEU A 361 -23.65 4.08 8.57
N ARG A 362 -24.29 3.36 9.50
CA ARG A 362 -25.35 3.87 10.40
C ARG A 362 -24.91 3.90 11.85
N VAL A 363 -24.12 2.91 12.27
CA VAL A 363 -23.61 2.76 13.64
C VAL A 363 -22.10 2.61 13.62
N LEU A 364 -21.41 3.52 14.31
CA LEU A 364 -19.97 3.48 14.57
C LEU A 364 -19.74 3.49 16.08
N ASP A 365 -19.15 2.41 16.58
CA ASP A 365 -18.82 2.22 17.98
C ASP A 365 -17.29 2.23 18.18
N LEU A 366 -16.80 3.21 18.92
CA LEU A 366 -15.40 3.45 19.28
C LEU A 366 -15.22 3.53 20.81
N ASP A 367 -16.18 3.02 21.60
CA ASP A 367 -16.15 3.09 23.07
C ASP A 367 -14.93 2.39 23.67
N HIS A 368 -14.40 2.88 24.79
CA HIS A 368 -13.23 2.32 25.48
C HIS A 368 -12.00 2.17 24.58
N ASN A 369 -11.51 3.30 24.06
CA ASN A 369 -10.26 3.41 23.30
C ASN A 369 -9.36 4.50 23.93
N GLU A 370 -8.27 4.85 23.25
CA GLU A 370 -7.29 5.86 23.68
C GLU A 370 -7.44 7.19 22.90
N ILE A 371 -8.63 7.44 22.32
CA ILE A 371 -8.88 8.60 21.45
C ILE A 371 -8.84 9.89 22.26
N SER A 372 -8.07 10.87 21.76
CA SER A 372 -7.97 12.23 22.33
C SER A 372 -7.85 13.27 21.22
N GLY A 373 -6.64 13.42 20.64
CA GLY A 373 -6.32 14.44 19.63
C GLY A 373 -7.26 14.48 18.42
N THR A 374 -7.83 13.34 18.00
CA THR A 374 -8.84 13.28 16.93
C THR A 374 -10.06 14.17 17.17
N ILE A 375 -10.43 14.40 18.44
CA ILE A 375 -11.58 15.24 18.83
C ILE A 375 -11.13 16.63 19.33
N GLU A 376 -9.88 16.74 19.78
CA GLU A 376 -9.30 17.98 20.32
C GLU A 376 -8.66 18.90 19.25
N ASP A 377 -8.15 18.35 18.15
CA ASP A 377 -7.45 19.11 17.09
C ASP A 377 -7.85 18.75 15.65
N THR A 378 -8.25 17.50 15.40
CA THR A 378 -8.30 16.98 14.03
C THR A 378 -9.60 17.38 13.33
N SER A 379 -9.48 17.80 12.07
CA SER A 379 -10.60 17.98 11.15
C SER A 379 -10.66 16.77 10.22
N GLY A 380 -11.87 16.36 9.84
CA GLY A 380 -12.05 15.43 8.71
C GLY A 380 -11.88 13.93 8.99
N ALA A 381 -11.58 13.52 10.23
CA ALA A 381 -11.50 12.10 10.59
C ALA A 381 -12.78 11.30 10.27
N PHE A 382 -13.95 11.94 10.42
CA PHE A 382 -15.27 11.36 10.11
C PHE A 382 -15.84 11.80 8.75
N THR A 383 -15.01 12.20 7.79
CA THR A 383 -15.51 12.57 6.44
C THR A 383 -16.01 11.38 5.63
N GLY A 384 -17.11 11.57 4.91
CA GLY A 384 -17.77 10.52 4.13
C GLY A 384 -18.70 9.61 4.96
N LEU A 385 -18.96 9.97 6.22
CA LEU A 385 -19.93 9.31 7.11
C LEU A 385 -21.30 10.00 7.12
N ASP A 386 -21.67 10.58 5.98
CA ASP A 386 -22.86 11.43 5.79
C ASP A 386 -24.18 10.75 6.21
N SER A 387 -24.22 9.41 6.17
CA SER A 387 -25.36 8.56 6.58
C SER A 387 -25.40 8.19 8.08
N LEU A 388 -24.37 8.52 8.86
CA LEU A 388 -24.19 7.99 10.20
C LEU A 388 -25.27 8.51 11.17
N SER A 389 -25.99 7.59 11.80
CA SER A 389 -27.06 7.91 12.76
C SER A 389 -26.59 7.86 14.21
N LYS A 390 -25.66 6.97 14.55
CA LYS A 390 -25.15 6.76 15.91
C LYS A 390 -23.63 6.65 15.94
N LEU A 391 -23.01 7.49 16.76
CA LEU A 391 -21.59 7.47 17.12
C LEU A 391 -21.44 7.31 18.63
N THR A 392 -20.58 6.39 19.07
CA THR A 392 -20.21 6.23 20.49
C THR A 392 -18.68 6.32 20.65
N LEU A 393 -18.25 7.17 21.58
CA LEU A 393 -16.87 7.52 21.92
C LEU A 393 -16.67 7.53 23.47
N SER A 394 -17.50 6.79 24.20
CA SER A 394 -17.50 6.68 25.66
C SER A 394 -16.16 6.12 26.18
N GLY A 395 -15.75 6.48 27.40
CA GLY A 395 -14.58 5.86 28.05
C GLY A 395 -13.25 6.09 27.34
N ASN A 396 -13.15 7.16 26.55
CA ASN A 396 -11.95 7.57 25.82
C ASN A 396 -11.15 8.60 26.63
N LYS A 397 -10.16 9.26 26.00
CA LYS A 397 -9.23 10.21 26.66
C LYS A 397 -9.45 11.66 26.22
N ILE A 398 -10.66 11.99 25.74
CA ILE A 398 -11.00 13.30 25.16
C ILE A 398 -11.05 14.36 26.26
N LYS A 399 -10.16 15.36 26.21
CA LYS A 399 -10.14 16.49 27.18
C LYS A 399 -10.83 17.74 26.66
N SER A 400 -11.02 17.87 25.34
CA SER A 400 -11.75 18.99 24.75
C SER A 400 -12.42 18.63 23.43
N VAL A 401 -13.35 19.45 22.96
CA VAL A 401 -14.10 19.21 21.72
C VAL A 401 -13.98 20.41 20.80
N ALA A 402 -13.36 20.21 19.63
CA ALA A 402 -13.10 21.26 18.65
C ALA A 402 -14.27 21.47 17.66
N LYS A 403 -14.44 22.70 17.17
CA LYS A 403 -15.51 23.11 16.22
C LYS A 403 -15.54 22.32 14.90
N ARG A 404 -14.43 21.64 14.55
CA ARG A 404 -14.28 20.86 13.31
C ARG A 404 -14.18 19.35 13.51
N ALA A 405 -14.16 18.87 14.77
CA ALA A 405 -13.97 17.45 15.10
C ALA A 405 -14.96 16.53 14.37
N PHE A 406 -16.23 16.95 14.31
CA PHE A 406 -17.35 16.18 13.75
C PHE A 406 -17.78 16.63 12.34
N SER A 407 -16.85 17.14 11.52
CA SER A 407 -17.16 17.47 10.13
C SER A 407 -17.38 16.20 9.30
N GLY A 408 -18.53 16.08 8.62
CA GLY A 408 -18.97 14.85 7.94
C GLY A 408 -20.05 14.06 8.69
N LEU A 409 -20.54 14.58 9.83
CA LEU A 409 -21.57 13.97 10.68
C LEU A 409 -22.87 14.81 10.72
N GLU A 410 -23.21 15.46 9.62
CA GLU A 410 -24.42 16.31 9.49
C GLU A 410 -25.74 15.54 9.74
N GLY A 411 -25.77 14.23 9.44
CA GLY A 411 -26.93 13.35 9.63
C GLY A 411 -27.12 12.80 11.04
N LEU A 412 -26.17 13.03 11.97
CA LEU A 412 -26.09 12.31 13.25
C LEU A 412 -27.28 12.58 14.19
N GLU A 413 -27.84 11.51 14.75
CA GLU A 413 -28.97 11.56 15.69
C GLU A 413 -28.55 11.26 17.14
N HIS A 414 -27.56 10.39 17.35
CA HIS A 414 -27.07 9.97 18.66
C HIS A 414 -25.55 10.13 18.75
N LEU A 415 -25.08 10.89 19.73
CA LEU A 415 -23.66 11.02 20.09
C LEU A 415 -23.43 10.66 21.57
N ASN A 416 -22.52 9.74 21.85
CA ASN A 416 -22.06 9.46 23.22
C ASN A 416 -20.60 9.88 23.42
N LEU A 417 -20.38 10.85 24.32
CA LEU A 417 -19.11 11.36 24.82
C LEU A 417 -18.98 11.16 26.36
N GLY A 418 -19.76 10.24 26.94
CA GLY A 418 -19.70 9.89 28.36
C GLY A 418 -18.34 9.33 28.79
N GLU A 419 -18.08 9.33 30.09
CA GLU A 419 -16.85 8.75 30.68
C GLU A 419 -15.54 9.31 30.06
N ASN A 420 -15.59 10.56 29.59
CA ASN A 420 -14.44 11.32 29.11
C ASN A 420 -14.23 12.53 30.01
N ALA A 421 -12.98 12.84 30.37
CA ALA A 421 -12.61 13.98 31.21
C ALA A 421 -12.64 15.32 30.45
N ILE A 422 -13.78 15.63 29.81
CA ILE A 422 -13.97 16.82 28.98
C ILE A 422 -13.93 18.07 29.86
N ARG A 423 -13.04 19.00 29.49
CA ARG A 423 -12.79 20.26 30.19
C ARG A 423 -13.37 21.47 29.46
N SER A 424 -13.42 21.43 28.12
CA SER A 424 -13.90 22.55 27.29
C SER A 424 -14.54 22.05 25.98
N VAL A 425 -15.58 22.74 25.52
CA VAL A 425 -16.26 22.48 24.24
C VAL A 425 -16.34 23.80 23.49
N GLN A 426 -15.72 23.88 22.31
CA GLN A 426 -15.70 25.12 21.51
C GLN A 426 -17.11 25.51 21.06
N PHE A 427 -17.37 26.83 20.99
CA PHE A 427 -18.59 27.39 20.44
C PHE A 427 -18.93 26.76 19.07
N ASP A 428 -20.20 26.42 18.85
CA ASP A 428 -20.73 25.70 17.67
C ASP A 428 -20.20 24.27 17.43
N ALA A 429 -19.53 23.60 18.38
CA ALA A 429 -18.97 22.25 18.14
C ALA A 429 -19.97 21.20 17.60
N PHE A 430 -21.26 21.37 17.87
CA PHE A 430 -22.34 20.50 17.41
C PHE A 430 -23.22 21.12 16.30
N VAL A 431 -22.91 22.32 15.79
CA VAL A 431 -23.80 23.10 14.90
C VAL A 431 -24.18 22.39 13.59
N LYS A 432 -23.31 21.48 13.13
CA LYS A 432 -23.52 20.64 11.94
C LYS A 432 -24.58 19.56 12.17
N MET A 433 -24.71 19.05 13.39
CA MET A 433 -25.60 17.94 13.75
C MET A 433 -27.03 18.43 13.95
N LYS A 434 -27.69 18.87 12.86
CA LYS A 434 -29.03 19.44 12.94
C LYS A 434 -30.05 18.45 13.51
N ASN A 435 -29.86 17.16 13.22
CA ASN A 435 -30.73 16.04 13.57
C ASN A 435 -30.47 15.43 14.97
N LEU A 436 -29.56 16.00 15.78
CA LEU A 436 -29.16 15.41 17.05
C LEU A 436 -30.32 15.35 18.07
N LYS A 437 -30.64 14.14 18.53
CA LYS A 437 -31.70 13.80 19.50
C LYS A 437 -31.15 13.38 20.85
N GLU A 438 -29.99 12.71 20.86
CA GLU A 438 -29.36 12.17 22.08
C GLU A 438 -27.88 12.59 22.12
N LEU A 439 -27.48 13.24 23.22
CA LEU A 439 -26.11 13.72 23.44
C LEU A 439 -25.66 13.39 24.88
N HIS A 440 -25.00 12.25 25.04
CA HIS A 440 -24.48 11.85 26.34
C HIS A 440 -23.15 12.54 26.62
N ILE A 441 -23.06 13.25 27.75
CA ILE A 441 -21.83 13.85 28.28
C ILE A 441 -21.83 13.61 29.79
N SER A 442 -20.79 12.96 30.32
CA SER A 442 -20.57 12.82 31.77
C SER A 442 -19.15 13.23 32.13
N SER A 443 -19.01 14.40 32.76
CA SER A 443 -17.71 14.96 33.18
C SER A 443 -17.89 15.95 34.34
N ASP A 444 -17.05 15.79 35.36
CA ASP A 444 -16.87 16.70 36.50
C ASP A 444 -15.74 17.72 36.26
N SER A 445 -15.07 17.63 35.11
CA SER A 445 -13.77 18.24 34.85
C SER A 445 -13.84 19.58 34.10
N PHE A 446 -15.04 20.15 33.95
CA PHE A 446 -15.25 21.36 33.14
C PHE A 446 -14.55 22.61 33.69
N LEU A 447 -13.98 23.38 32.77
CA LEU A 447 -13.64 24.79 32.94
C LEU A 447 -14.90 25.60 32.60
N CYS A 448 -15.54 26.16 33.61
CA CYS A 448 -16.74 27.00 33.47
C CYS A 448 -16.35 28.47 33.29
N ASP A 449 -15.63 28.74 32.20
CA ASP A 449 -15.26 30.08 31.73
C ASP A 449 -16.27 30.59 30.68
N CYS A 450 -16.03 31.79 30.14
CA CYS A 450 -16.87 32.34 29.06
C CYS A 450 -16.91 31.47 27.79
N GLN A 451 -15.93 30.59 27.56
CA GLN A 451 -15.93 29.66 26.42
C GLN A 451 -16.98 28.55 26.58
N LEU A 452 -17.42 28.25 27.82
CA LEU A 452 -18.47 27.27 28.10
C LEU A 452 -19.87 27.90 28.24
N GLN A 453 -19.99 29.23 28.39
CA GLN A 453 -21.24 29.97 28.64
C GLN A 453 -22.41 29.59 27.70
N TRP A 454 -22.11 29.31 26.43
CA TRP A 454 -23.10 28.97 25.40
C TRP A 454 -23.71 27.57 25.55
N LEU A 455 -23.02 26.64 26.21
CA LEU A 455 -23.37 25.21 26.19
C LEU A 455 -24.64 24.89 27.02
N PRO A 456 -24.81 25.37 28.27
CA PRO A 456 -26.04 25.13 29.04
C PRO A 456 -27.33 25.60 28.33
N PRO A 457 -27.45 26.84 27.81
CA PRO A 457 -28.66 27.28 27.12
C PRO A 457 -28.88 26.55 25.78
N TRP A 458 -27.81 26.18 25.06
CA TRP A 458 -27.92 25.40 23.82
C TRP A 458 -28.47 23.99 24.07
N LEU A 459 -28.01 23.32 25.13
CA LEU A 459 -28.51 22.01 25.55
C LEU A 459 -30.00 22.05 25.95
N LEU A 460 -30.37 23.05 26.75
CA LEU A 460 -31.77 23.27 27.18
C LEU A 460 -32.68 23.58 25.98
N GLY A 461 -32.24 24.46 25.06
CA GLY A 461 -32.97 24.81 23.84
C GLY A 461 -33.16 23.66 22.84
N ARG A 462 -32.42 22.55 23.01
CA ARG A 462 -32.59 21.30 22.25
C ARG A 462 -33.15 20.14 23.09
N THR A 463 -33.57 20.38 24.34
CA THR A 463 -34.04 19.36 25.29
C THR A 463 -33.04 18.22 25.60
N LEU A 464 -31.74 18.45 25.37
CA LEU A 464 -30.68 17.44 25.51
C LEU A 464 -30.19 17.24 26.95
N GLN A 465 -30.59 18.10 27.89
CA GLN A 465 -30.06 18.11 29.26
C GLN A 465 -30.27 16.79 30.03
N GLY A 466 -31.27 15.98 29.67
CA GLY A 466 -31.54 14.68 30.31
C GLY A 466 -30.42 13.65 30.14
N PHE A 467 -29.52 13.85 29.17
CA PHE A 467 -28.38 12.97 28.88
C PHE A 467 -27.04 13.53 29.38
N VAL A 468 -27.02 14.73 29.99
CA VAL A 468 -25.80 15.47 30.33
C VAL A 468 -25.63 15.60 31.85
N THR A 469 -24.64 14.89 32.38
CA THR A 469 -24.15 15.04 33.76
C THR A 469 -22.85 15.83 33.75
N ALA A 470 -22.96 17.15 33.69
CA ALA A 470 -21.81 18.07 33.61
C ALA A 470 -21.70 18.96 34.85
N ALA A 471 -20.51 19.00 35.45
CA ALA A 471 -20.16 19.85 36.58
C ALA A 471 -18.79 20.53 36.41
N CYS A 472 -18.65 21.71 37.02
CA CYS A 472 -17.43 22.51 36.96
C CYS A 472 -16.35 21.97 37.90
N ALA A 473 -15.12 21.79 37.42
CA ALA A 473 -13.94 21.67 38.26
C ALA A 473 -13.34 23.04 38.60
N HIS A 474 -13.43 23.99 37.67
CA HIS A 474 -12.87 25.34 37.74
C HIS A 474 -13.83 26.38 37.12
N PRO A 475 -13.74 27.67 37.48
CA PRO A 475 -12.93 28.26 38.56
C PRO A 475 -13.32 27.72 39.94
N ALA A 476 -12.46 27.91 40.95
CA ALA A 476 -12.64 27.30 42.28
C ALA A 476 -13.95 27.71 42.96
N SER A 477 -14.46 28.90 42.67
CA SER A 477 -15.76 29.45 43.11
C SER A 477 -16.98 28.70 42.56
N LEU A 478 -16.84 27.95 41.46
CA LEU A 478 -17.91 27.17 40.83
C LEU A 478 -17.74 25.65 41.03
N LYS A 479 -16.65 25.20 41.68
CA LYS A 479 -16.29 23.78 41.77
C LYS A 479 -17.42 22.92 42.35
N GLY A 480 -17.73 21.82 41.66
CA GLY A 480 -18.79 20.88 42.01
C GLY A 480 -20.21 21.32 41.65
N ARG A 481 -20.43 22.55 41.18
CA ARG A 481 -21.75 22.98 40.67
C ARG A 481 -22.00 22.37 39.30
N SER A 482 -23.24 21.95 39.03
CA SER A 482 -23.64 21.58 37.67
C SER A 482 -23.66 22.80 36.75
N ILE A 483 -23.28 22.64 35.48
CA ILE A 483 -23.23 23.74 34.50
C ILE A 483 -24.60 24.40 34.28
N PHE A 484 -25.70 23.67 34.51
CA PHE A 484 -27.07 24.20 34.43
C PHE A 484 -27.48 25.03 35.65
N ALA A 485 -26.68 25.00 36.72
CA ALA A 485 -26.91 25.73 37.98
C ALA A 485 -25.89 26.89 38.16
N VAL A 486 -25.17 27.26 37.11
CA VAL A 486 -24.28 28.44 37.05
C VAL A 486 -25.01 29.54 36.26
N PRO A 487 -25.15 30.78 36.80
CA PRO A 487 -25.78 31.87 36.07
C PRO A 487 -24.89 32.35 34.90
N PRO A 488 -25.46 32.85 33.78
CA PRO A 488 -24.69 33.23 32.59
C PRO A 488 -23.54 34.21 32.88
N GLU A 489 -23.72 35.10 33.85
CA GLU A 489 -22.79 36.17 34.21
C GLU A 489 -21.57 35.66 34.99
N ALA A 490 -21.61 34.44 35.53
CA ALA A 490 -20.49 33.83 36.26
C ALA A 490 -19.50 33.08 35.35
N PHE A 491 -19.81 32.93 34.05
CA PHE A 491 -18.92 32.37 33.04
C PHE A 491 -18.00 33.47 32.49
N VAL A 492 -16.95 33.82 33.23
CA VAL A 492 -15.96 34.86 32.88
C VAL A 492 -14.69 34.27 32.27
N CYS A 493 -13.88 35.09 31.57
CA CYS A 493 -12.59 34.72 30.98
C CYS A 493 -11.47 35.66 31.43
N ASP A 494 -11.51 36.10 32.69
CA ASP A 494 -10.51 37.01 33.26
C ASP A 494 -9.14 36.32 33.37
N ASP A 495 -9.15 34.99 33.54
CA ASP A 495 -8.00 34.10 33.50
C ASP A 495 -7.84 33.39 32.14
N VAL A 496 -6.60 33.04 31.79
CA VAL A 496 -6.26 32.16 30.66
C VAL A 496 -5.55 30.89 31.18
N PRO A 497 -6.26 29.98 31.88
CA PRO A 497 -5.62 28.87 32.61
C PRO A 497 -5.31 27.67 31.71
N LYS A 498 -5.91 27.60 30.51
CA LYS A 498 -5.54 26.67 29.43
C LYS A 498 -4.49 27.34 28.54
N PRO A 499 -3.44 26.65 28.04
CA PRO A 499 -2.39 27.31 27.26
C PRO A 499 -2.91 27.85 25.92
N GLN A 500 -2.39 29.00 25.51
CA GLN A 500 -2.64 29.60 24.19
C GLN A 500 -1.33 29.70 23.40
N ILE A 501 -1.33 29.26 22.15
CA ILE A 501 -0.17 29.36 21.25
C ILE A 501 0.07 30.83 20.89
N ILE A 502 1.28 31.33 21.16
CA ILE A 502 1.76 32.64 20.73
C ILE A 502 2.52 32.45 19.40
N THR A 503 3.67 31.79 19.43
CA THR A 503 4.49 31.56 18.23
C THR A 503 4.08 30.27 17.53
N GLN A 504 3.78 30.34 16.23
CA GLN A 504 3.42 29.20 15.38
C GLN A 504 4.66 28.65 14.64
N PRO A 505 4.73 27.33 14.36
CA PRO A 505 5.80 26.76 13.55
C PRO A 505 5.65 27.11 12.07
N GLU A 506 6.78 27.39 11.41
CA GLU A 506 6.82 27.82 9.99
C GLU A 506 7.01 26.66 9.02
N THR A 507 6.28 26.67 7.90
CA THR A 507 6.45 25.69 6.82
C THR A 507 7.82 25.86 6.16
N THR A 508 8.58 24.77 6.07
CA THR A 508 10.01 24.79 5.71
C THR A 508 10.29 23.80 4.57
N THR A 509 11.28 24.10 3.73
CA THR A 509 11.83 23.17 2.72
C THR A 509 13.32 22.99 2.98
N ALA A 510 13.79 21.74 2.95
CA ALA A 510 15.18 21.40 3.24
C ALA A 510 15.73 20.36 2.27
N VAL A 511 17.04 20.40 2.03
CA VAL A 511 17.75 19.36 1.26
C VAL A 511 18.16 18.22 2.19
N VAL A 512 18.09 16.98 1.71
CA VAL A 512 18.56 15.79 2.47
C VAL A 512 19.94 16.03 3.11
N GLY A 513 20.08 15.64 4.38
CA GLY A 513 21.30 15.77 5.16
C GLY A 513 21.50 17.12 5.86
N LYS A 514 20.64 18.12 5.63
CA LYS A 514 20.62 19.37 6.42
C LYS A 514 19.91 19.18 7.77
N ASP A 515 20.18 20.07 8.72
CA ASP A 515 19.44 20.14 9.99
C ASP A 515 18.29 21.14 9.87
N VAL A 516 17.12 20.81 10.43
CA VAL A 516 15.91 21.64 10.44
C VAL A 516 15.43 21.83 11.87
N ARG A 517 14.82 22.98 12.19
CA ARG A 517 14.16 23.23 13.47
C ARG A 517 12.74 23.75 13.27
N PHE A 518 11.81 23.32 14.12
CA PHE A 518 10.48 23.92 14.24
C PHE A 518 10.32 24.52 15.64
N THR A 519 9.95 25.80 15.71
CA THR A 519 9.73 26.51 16.98
C THR A 519 8.24 26.73 17.22
N CYS A 520 7.80 26.65 18.48
CA CYS A 520 6.46 27.03 18.90
C CYS A 520 6.53 27.61 20.32
N SER A 521 5.74 28.63 20.65
CA SER A 521 5.62 29.14 22.03
C SER A 521 4.17 29.26 22.47
N ALA A 522 3.93 29.16 23.77
CA ALA A 522 2.60 29.31 24.36
C ALA A 522 2.66 29.89 25.78
N ALA A 523 1.60 30.60 26.16
CA ALA A 523 1.44 31.16 27.49
C ALA A 523 0.16 30.70 28.19
N SER A 524 0.14 30.85 29.53
CA SER A 524 -1.05 30.68 30.38
C SER A 524 -0.91 31.56 31.63
N SER A 525 -2.04 32.01 32.20
CA SER A 525 -2.07 32.60 33.55
C SER A 525 -1.95 31.55 34.65
N SER A 526 -2.09 30.25 34.33
CA SER A 526 -1.90 29.20 35.32
C SER A 526 -0.42 28.90 35.55
N SER A 527 -0.02 28.88 36.82
CA SER A 527 1.24 28.30 37.30
C SER A 527 1.35 26.77 37.15
N SER A 528 0.34 26.11 36.58
CA SER A 528 0.37 24.67 36.30
C SER A 528 1.47 24.33 35.29
N PRO A 529 2.29 23.29 35.54
CA PRO A 529 3.38 22.93 34.63
C PRO A 529 2.83 22.55 33.25
N MET A 530 3.43 23.14 32.21
CA MET A 530 3.18 22.76 30.83
C MET A 530 4.06 21.58 30.41
N THR A 531 3.49 20.73 29.56
CA THR A 531 4.12 19.58 28.93
C THR A 531 4.04 19.73 27.42
N PHE A 532 5.13 19.35 26.73
CA PHE A 532 5.36 19.62 25.31
C PHE A 532 5.46 18.30 24.56
N ALA A 533 4.74 18.21 23.44
CA ALA A 533 4.85 17.12 22.50
C ALA A 533 4.78 17.66 21.08
N TRP A 534 5.46 17.01 20.16
CA TRP A 534 5.36 17.29 18.74
C TRP A 534 4.67 16.12 18.03
N LYS A 535 3.86 16.45 17.04
CA LYS A 535 3.25 15.49 16.11
C LYS A 535 3.89 15.62 14.73
N LYS A 536 3.92 14.51 13.98
CA LYS A 536 4.14 14.46 12.53
C LYS A 536 2.95 13.75 11.90
N ASP A 537 2.32 14.38 10.92
CA ASP A 537 1.15 13.86 10.20
C ASP A 537 0.03 13.35 11.12
N ASN A 538 -0.24 14.14 12.18
CA ASN A 538 -1.18 13.90 13.29
C ASN A 538 -0.71 12.89 14.36
N GLU A 539 0.33 12.11 14.12
CA GLU A 539 0.86 11.10 15.06
C GLU A 539 1.92 11.69 16.01
N GLY A 540 1.93 11.26 17.27
CA GLY A 540 2.87 11.77 18.28
C GLY A 540 4.30 11.25 18.08
N LEU A 541 5.28 12.15 18.06
CA LEU A 541 6.71 11.82 17.96
C LEU A 541 7.24 11.35 19.32
N ALA A 542 7.27 10.04 19.52
CA ALA A 542 7.95 9.43 20.66
C ALA A 542 9.45 9.75 20.65
N ASN A 543 10.00 10.17 21.78
CA ASN A 543 11.42 10.52 21.96
C ASN A 543 11.95 11.59 20.98
N ALA A 544 11.12 12.59 20.65
CA ALA A 544 11.55 13.74 19.87
C ALA A 544 12.75 14.47 20.51
N ASP A 545 13.75 14.82 19.68
CA ASP A 545 14.87 15.67 20.05
C ASP A 545 14.38 17.12 20.14
N MET A 546 14.09 17.59 21.36
CA MET A 546 13.45 18.90 21.58
C MET A 546 13.99 19.64 22.80
N GLU A 547 14.21 20.94 22.62
CA GLU A 547 14.62 21.88 23.66
C GLU A 547 13.40 22.68 24.14
N ASN A 548 13.21 22.81 25.46
CA ASN A 548 12.06 23.51 26.06
C ASN A 548 12.55 24.59 27.03
N PHE A 549 12.19 25.84 26.76
CA PHE A 549 12.60 27.02 27.50
C PHE A 549 11.39 27.63 28.23
N ALA A 550 11.58 28.07 29.47
CA ALA A 550 10.60 28.86 30.21
C ALA A 550 11.00 30.35 30.17
N HIS A 551 10.06 31.21 29.80
CA HIS A 551 10.20 32.67 29.85
C HIS A 551 9.30 33.20 30.95
N VAL A 552 9.88 33.95 31.90
CA VAL A 552 9.25 34.24 33.20
C VAL A 552 9.04 35.73 33.40
N ARG A 553 7.77 36.11 33.58
CA ARG A 553 7.28 37.38 34.15
C ARG A 553 7.66 38.68 33.43
N ALA A 554 6.65 39.27 32.78
CA ALA A 554 6.41 40.70 32.94
C ALA A 554 6.18 41.03 34.44
N GLN A 555 6.49 42.26 34.86
CA GLN A 555 6.81 42.57 36.27
C GLN A 555 5.69 42.28 37.30
N ASP A 556 4.44 42.17 36.86
CA ASP A 556 3.27 41.94 37.73
C ASP A 556 2.93 40.46 37.98
N GLY A 557 3.65 39.51 37.37
CA GLY A 557 3.72 38.12 37.85
C GLY A 557 2.72 37.09 37.31
N GLU A 558 1.68 37.52 36.58
CA GLU A 558 0.51 36.69 36.24
C GLU A 558 0.67 35.64 35.13
N VAL A 559 1.64 35.77 34.21
CA VAL A 559 1.71 34.92 33.00
C VAL A 559 3.05 34.19 32.86
N MET A 560 2.97 32.89 32.54
CA MET A 560 4.10 32.02 32.22
C MET A 560 4.10 31.70 30.71
N GLU A 561 5.16 32.05 29.98
CA GLU A 561 5.38 31.62 28.59
C GLU A 561 6.43 30.49 28.52
N TYR A 562 6.25 29.56 27.60
CA TYR A 562 7.23 28.53 27.26
C TYR A 562 7.43 28.43 25.76
N THR A 563 8.67 28.24 25.33
CA THR A 563 9.08 27.98 23.94
C THR A 563 9.60 26.56 23.82
N THR A 564 9.10 25.80 22.84
CA THR A 564 9.60 24.46 22.47
C THR A 564 10.17 24.48 21.06
N ILE A 565 11.32 23.85 20.87
CA ILE A 565 12.01 23.72 19.59
C ILE A 565 12.20 22.23 19.30
N LEU A 566 11.65 21.75 18.19
CA LEU A 566 11.90 20.40 17.66
C LEU A 566 13.10 20.44 16.72
N HIS A 567 14.09 19.57 16.93
CA HIS A 567 15.30 19.46 16.14
C HIS A 567 15.25 18.21 15.25
N LEU A 568 15.35 18.40 13.94
CA LEU A 568 15.39 17.33 12.94
C LEU A 568 16.78 17.33 12.29
N ARG A 569 17.72 16.62 12.93
CA ARG A 569 19.11 16.53 12.46
C ARG A 569 19.22 15.63 11.22
N ARG A 570 20.04 16.01 10.25
CA ARG A 570 20.36 15.30 9.00
C ARG A 570 19.11 14.73 8.30
N VAL A 571 18.20 15.61 7.89
CA VAL A 571 16.87 15.22 7.40
C VAL A 571 16.95 14.19 6.27
N THR A 572 16.10 13.16 6.37
CA THR A 572 15.90 12.16 5.33
C THR A 572 14.53 12.36 4.69
N PHE A 573 14.27 11.73 3.53
CA PHE A 573 12.96 11.80 2.89
C PHE A 573 11.81 11.34 3.82
N GLY A 574 12.07 10.39 4.73
CA GLY A 574 11.09 9.95 5.74
C GLY A 574 10.70 11.03 6.77
N HIS A 575 11.39 12.17 6.82
CA HIS A 575 11.02 13.31 7.64
C HIS A 575 10.01 14.26 6.94
N GLU A 576 9.77 14.13 5.63
CA GLU A 576 8.72 14.89 4.92
C GLU A 576 7.35 14.62 5.56
N GLY A 577 6.59 15.69 5.85
CA GLY A 577 5.33 15.58 6.59
C GLY A 577 4.83 16.90 7.17
N ARG A 578 3.69 16.85 7.87
CA ARG A 578 3.04 17.98 8.53
C ARG A 578 3.29 17.94 10.05
N TYR A 579 4.16 18.81 10.54
CA TYR A 579 4.54 18.92 11.95
C TYR A 579 3.59 19.86 12.72
N GLN A 580 3.28 19.51 13.96
CA GLN A 580 2.40 20.29 14.83
C GLN A 580 2.88 20.22 16.27
N CYS A 581 2.92 21.35 16.97
CA CYS A 581 3.19 21.39 18.39
C CYS A 581 1.90 21.18 19.20
N VAL A 582 2.02 20.46 20.31
CA VAL A 582 0.96 20.22 21.30
C VAL A 582 1.48 20.61 22.67
N ILE A 583 0.81 21.57 23.31
CA ILE A 583 1.21 22.09 24.63
C ILE A 583 0.06 21.86 25.60
N THR A 584 0.32 21.18 26.71
CA THR A 584 -0.72 20.68 27.63
C THR A 584 -0.37 21.00 29.08
N ASN A 585 -1.30 21.62 29.82
CA ASN A 585 -1.26 21.69 31.28
C ASN A 585 -2.49 20.97 31.88
N HIS A 586 -2.77 21.14 33.18
CA HIS A 586 -3.92 20.50 33.82
C HIS A 586 -5.27 20.90 33.19
N PHE A 587 -5.42 22.12 32.69
CA PHE A 587 -6.67 22.66 32.18
C PHE A 587 -6.98 22.22 30.73
N GLY A 588 -5.97 21.78 29.98
CA GLY A 588 -6.18 21.10 28.70
C GLY A 588 -5.00 21.19 27.74
N SER A 589 -5.20 20.59 26.57
CA SER A 589 -4.27 20.60 25.45
C SER A 589 -4.59 21.74 24.46
N THR A 590 -3.54 22.38 23.94
CA THR A 590 -3.61 23.38 22.86
C THR A 590 -2.67 22.99 21.72
N TYR A 591 -2.96 23.47 20.52
CA TYR A 591 -2.40 22.93 19.28
C TYR A 591 -2.00 24.05 18.33
N SER A 592 -0.79 23.95 17.76
CA SER A 592 -0.34 24.89 16.72
C SER A 592 -1.04 24.61 15.37
N HIS A 593 -0.83 25.51 14.41
CA HIS A 593 -1.02 25.19 12.99
C HIS A 593 -0.04 24.08 12.55
N LYS A 594 -0.37 23.41 11.44
CA LYS A 594 0.43 22.31 10.88
C LYS A 594 1.46 22.86 9.89
N ALA A 595 2.73 22.90 10.29
CA ALA A 595 3.85 23.32 9.44
C ALA A 595 4.31 22.16 8.55
N ARG A 596 4.41 22.36 7.24
CA ARG A 596 4.88 21.30 6.33
C ARG A 596 6.41 21.31 6.24
N LEU A 597 7.04 20.14 6.26
CA LEU A 597 8.42 19.94 5.82
C LEU A 597 8.41 19.33 4.42
N THR A 598 8.93 20.05 3.42
CA THR A 598 9.30 19.46 2.12
C THR A 598 10.75 18.98 2.19
N VAL A 599 11.05 17.76 1.73
CA VAL A 599 12.42 17.24 1.65
C VAL A 599 12.84 17.07 0.19
N ASN A 600 13.73 17.96 -0.25
CA ASN A 600 14.29 17.92 -1.60
C ASN A 600 15.53 16.99 -1.62
N VAL A 601 15.66 16.20 -2.68
CA VAL A 601 16.80 15.32 -2.95
C VAL A 601 17.54 15.88 -4.16
N LEU A 602 18.85 16.16 -3.99
CA LEU A 602 19.74 16.61 -5.07
C LEU A 602 19.70 15.61 -6.25
N PRO A 603 19.80 16.06 -7.52
CA PRO A 603 19.83 15.14 -8.64
C PRO A 603 21.00 14.16 -8.56
N SER A 604 20.82 12.95 -9.10
CA SER A 604 21.84 11.92 -9.24
C SER A 604 21.64 11.16 -10.55
N PHE A 605 22.71 11.00 -11.34
CA PHE A 605 22.62 10.34 -12.65
C PHE A 605 22.30 8.85 -12.52
N THR A 606 21.25 8.40 -13.21
CA THR A 606 20.96 6.98 -13.46
C THR A 606 21.55 6.52 -14.80
N LYS A 607 21.71 7.45 -15.75
CA LYS A 607 22.49 7.29 -16.98
C LYS A 607 23.35 8.53 -17.18
N MET A 608 24.66 8.32 -17.37
CA MET A 608 25.59 9.38 -17.76
C MET A 608 25.86 9.30 -19.27
N PRO A 609 26.16 10.43 -19.93
CA PRO A 609 26.65 10.42 -21.29
C PRO A 609 28.07 9.83 -21.33
N HIS A 610 28.43 9.22 -22.46
CA HIS A 610 29.75 8.58 -22.68
C HIS A 610 30.28 8.95 -24.08
N ASP A 611 31.60 9.03 -24.24
CA ASP A 611 32.24 9.32 -25.53
C ASP A 611 31.82 8.29 -26.60
N ILE A 612 31.44 8.78 -27.78
CA ILE A 612 31.01 7.93 -28.90
C ILE A 612 31.71 8.34 -30.20
N ALA A 613 32.24 7.35 -30.91
CA ALA A 613 32.82 7.52 -32.25
C ALA A 613 31.94 6.79 -33.27
N ILE A 614 31.38 7.53 -34.23
CA ILE A 614 30.35 7.01 -35.13
C ILE A 614 30.56 7.47 -36.58
N ARG A 615 30.06 6.71 -37.56
CA ARG A 615 30.25 7.03 -38.98
C ARG A 615 29.26 8.11 -39.46
N THR A 616 29.73 9.00 -40.33
CA THR A 616 28.93 9.95 -41.09
C THR A 616 27.70 9.27 -41.74
N GLY A 617 26.55 9.94 -41.74
CA GLY A 617 25.27 9.43 -42.24
C GLY A 617 24.56 8.38 -41.35
N THR A 618 25.12 8.01 -40.19
CA THR A 618 24.47 7.07 -39.25
C THR A 618 23.73 7.81 -38.12
N MET A 619 23.26 7.09 -37.09
CA MET A 619 22.47 7.66 -35.97
C MET A 619 23.27 7.62 -34.66
N ALA A 620 23.63 8.78 -34.11
CA ALA A 620 24.17 8.88 -32.76
C ALA A 620 23.04 8.86 -31.71
N ARG A 621 23.27 8.22 -30.55
CA ARG A 621 22.37 8.21 -29.39
C ARG A 621 23.13 8.73 -28.18
N LEU A 622 22.68 9.85 -27.63
CA LEU A 622 23.23 10.50 -26.44
C LEU A 622 22.27 10.29 -25.27
N GLU A 623 22.62 9.37 -24.38
CA GLU A 623 21.83 9.08 -23.18
C GLU A 623 22.25 9.97 -22.01
N CYS A 624 21.28 10.56 -21.33
CA CYS A 624 21.46 11.14 -20.00
C CYS A 624 20.14 11.07 -19.25
N ALA A 625 20.16 10.57 -18.02
CA ALA A 625 18.98 10.48 -17.16
C ALA A 625 19.39 10.65 -15.70
N ALA A 626 18.55 11.30 -14.91
CA ALA A 626 18.80 11.55 -13.50
C ALA A 626 17.53 11.37 -12.66
N THR A 627 17.73 11.06 -11.38
CA THR A 627 16.67 10.97 -10.37
C THR A 627 16.92 12.01 -9.28
N GLY A 628 15.86 12.47 -8.63
CA GLY A 628 15.90 13.51 -7.59
C GLY A 628 14.49 13.89 -7.16
N HIS A 629 14.35 14.74 -6.14
CA HIS A 629 13.05 15.22 -5.68
C HIS A 629 13.09 16.75 -5.44
N PRO A 630 12.25 17.56 -6.10
CA PRO A 630 11.39 17.22 -7.24
C PRO A 630 12.18 16.61 -8.42
N ASN A 631 11.49 15.97 -9.36
CA ASN A 631 12.14 15.35 -10.53
C ASN A 631 13.05 16.36 -11.24
N PRO A 632 14.30 15.99 -11.59
CA PRO A 632 15.21 16.89 -12.27
C PRO A 632 14.81 17.12 -13.72
N GLN A 633 14.96 18.35 -14.18
CA GLN A 633 14.91 18.69 -15.61
C GLN A 633 16.28 18.42 -16.23
N ILE A 634 16.29 17.78 -17.40
CA ILE A 634 17.50 17.51 -18.20
C ILE A 634 17.67 18.62 -19.23
N ALA A 635 18.88 19.20 -19.30
CA ALA A 635 19.26 20.19 -20.29
C ALA A 635 20.62 19.82 -20.91
N TRP A 636 20.78 20.05 -22.21
CA TRP A 636 22.02 19.76 -22.93
C TRP A 636 22.65 21.02 -23.51
N GLN A 637 23.98 21.01 -23.62
CA GLN A 637 24.80 22.02 -24.30
C GLN A 637 25.79 21.32 -25.25
N LYS A 638 26.16 21.98 -26.36
CA LYS A 638 27.25 21.55 -27.25
C LYS A 638 28.36 22.60 -27.21
N ASP A 639 29.59 22.17 -26.92
CA ASP A 639 30.79 23.00 -26.84
C ASP A 639 30.64 24.23 -25.92
N GLY A 640 29.84 24.08 -24.84
CA GLY A 640 29.49 25.13 -23.88
C GLY A 640 28.38 26.09 -24.32
N GLY A 641 27.84 25.93 -25.53
CA GLY A 641 26.72 26.71 -26.08
C GLY A 641 25.43 25.92 -26.24
N THR A 642 24.40 26.60 -26.77
CA THR A 642 23.07 26.03 -27.05
C THR A 642 22.75 25.94 -28.56
N ASP A 643 23.71 26.19 -29.45
CA ASP A 643 23.54 25.91 -30.89
C ASP A 643 23.87 24.45 -31.18
N PHE A 644 22.98 23.79 -31.90
CA PHE A 644 23.09 22.38 -32.29
C PHE A 644 22.84 22.31 -33.80
N PRO A 645 23.87 22.07 -34.63
CA PRO A 645 23.71 21.98 -36.09
C PRO A 645 22.63 20.96 -36.50
N ALA A 646 22.62 19.78 -35.88
CA ALA A 646 21.56 18.79 -36.01
C ALA A 646 20.15 19.30 -35.68
N ALA A 647 19.97 20.17 -34.67
CA ALA A 647 18.65 20.71 -34.33
C ALA A 647 18.17 21.73 -35.37
N ARG A 648 19.06 22.61 -35.85
CA ARG A 648 18.78 23.56 -36.94
C ARG A 648 18.35 22.83 -38.22
N GLU A 649 18.95 21.68 -38.50
CA GLU A 649 18.62 20.81 -39.64
C GLU A 649 17.49 19.80 -39.37
N ARG A 650 16.84 19.83 -38.19
CA ARG A 650 15.78 18.90 -37.74
C ARG A 650 16.19 17.41 -37.71
N ARG A 651 17.48 17.14 -37.66
CA ARG A 651 18.12 15.82 -37.49
C ARG A 651 18.22 15.39 -36.02
N MET A 652 17.97 16.29 -35.08
CA MET A 652 17.96 16.01 -33.64
C MET A 652 16.55 15.65 -33.17
N HIS A 653 16.39 14.50 -32.51
CA HIS A 653 15.12 14.00 -31.99
C HIS A 653 15.24 13.64 -30.51
N VAL A 654 14.18 13.87 -29.74
CA VAL A 654 14.09 13.53 -28.31
C VAL A 654 12.96 12.53 -28.11
N MET A 655 13.20 11.46 -27.36
CA MET A 655 12.12 10.56 -26.91
C MET A 655 11.51 11.08 -25.60
N PRO A 656 10.21 11.47 -25.56
CA PRO A 656 9.61 12.09 -24.38
C PRO A 656 9.57 11.21 -23.11
N ASP A 657 9.62 9.89 -23.27
CA ASP A 657 9.49 8.94 -22.16
C ASP A 657 10.81 8.67 -21.41
N ASP A 658 11.95 9.04 -22.01
CA ASP A 658 13.30 8.55 -21.66
C ASP A 658 14.35 9.69 -21.57
N ASP A 659 13.99 10.92 -21.98
CA ASP A 659 14.88 12.10 -22.18
C ASP A 659 16.14 11.85 -23.05
N VAL A 660 16.14 10.77 -23.84
CA VAL A 660 17.26 10.40 -24.72
C VAL A 660 17.21 11.20 -26.03
N PHE A 661 18.37 11.77 -26.37
CA PHE A 661 18.58 12.50 -27.62
C PHE A 661 19.21 11.60 -28.68
N PHE A 662 18.72 11.71 -29.91
CA PHE A 662 19.30 11.09 -31.10
C PHE A 662 19.67 12.16 -32.11
N ILE A 663 20.76 11.95 -32.83
CA ILE A 663 21.10 12.69 -34.05
C ILE A 663 21.06 11.68 -35.20
N THR A 664 20.11 11.82 -36.11
CA THR A 664 20.07 11.08 -37.40
C THR A 664 20.97 11.75 -38.43
N ASP A 665 21.45 11.00 -39.42
CA ASP A 665 22.29 11.53 -40.50
C ASP A 665 23.44 12.40 -39.93
N VAL A 666 24.26 11.81 -39.06
CA VAL A 666 25.35 12.51 -38.36
C VAL A 666 26.36 13.08 -39.36
N LYS A 667 26.72 14.35 -39.21
CA LYS A 667 27.67 15.10 -40.06
C LYS A 667 28.87 15.58 -39.24
N ILE A 668 29.97 15.93 -39.92
CA ILE A 668 31.20 16.43 -39.26
C ILE A 668 30.90 17.59 -38.28
N ASP A 669 30.02 18.53 -38.64
CA ASP A 669 29.65 19.69 -37.81
C ASP A 669 28.95 19.32 -36.48
N ASP A 670 28.41 18.10 -36.37
CA ASP A 670 27.85 17.61 -35.11
C ASP A 670 28.92 17.17 -34.11
N MET A 671 30.19 17.00 -34.54
CA MET A 671 31.34 16.68 -33.69
C MET A 671 31.53 17.75 -32.61
N GLY A 672 31.77 17.35 -31.37
CA GLY A 672 31.97 18.27 -30.24
C GLY A 672 31.75 17.62 -28.87
N VAL A 673 31.86 18.42 -27.82
CA VAL A 673 31.61 18.03 -26.43
C VAL A 673 30.17 18.36 -26.04
N TYR A 674 29.38 17.33 -25.77
CA TYR A 674 27.99 17.40 -25.32
C TYR A 674 27.96 17.32 -23.81
N SER A 675 27.47 18.39 -23.16
CA SER A 675 27.36 18.49 -21.70
C SER A 675 25.90 18.34 -21.29
N CYS A 676 25.57 17.27 -20.58
CA CYS A 676 24.27 17.09 -19.94
C CYS A 676 24.29 17.73 -18.55
N THR A 677 23.25 18.49 -18.21
CA THR A 677 23.00 19.04 -16.86
C THR A 677 21.62 18.59 -16.38
N ALA A 678 21.56 18.03 -15.18
CA ALA A 678 20.32 17.67 -14.51
C ALA A 678 20.09 18.60 -13.31
N GLN A 679 18.93 19.27 -13.23
CA GLN A 679 18.67 20.32 -12.24
C GLN A 679 17.30 20.21 -11.58
N ASN A 680 17.23 20.42 -10.26
CA ASN A 680 15.99 20.66 -9.52
C ASN A 680 16.20 21.74 -8.42
N SER A 681 15.21 21.92 -7.54
CA SER A 681 15.26 22.90 -6.44
C SER A 681 16.14 22.51 -5.24
N ALA A 682 16.89 21.40 -5.30
CA ALA A 682 18.01 21.11 -4.38
C ALA A 682 19.38 21.44 -4.98
N GLY A 683 19.49 21.62 -6.31
CA GLY A 683 20.72 21.94 -7.02
C GLY A 683 20.80 21.28 -8.39
N SER A 684 22.01 21.26 -8.96
CA SER A 684 22.30 20.64 -10.26
C SER A 684 23.56 19.79 -10.23
N ILE A 685 23.65 18.87 -11.20
CA ILE A 685 24.83 18.08 -11.54
C ILE A 685 25.04 18.13 -13.06
N SER A 686 26.27 17.96 -13.53
CA SER A 686 26.58 17.89 -14.95
C SER A 686 27.59 16.79 -15.28
N ALA A 687 27.54 16.29 -16.52
CA ALA A 687 28.45 15.29 -17.07
C ALA A 687 28.61 15.51 -18.59
N ASN A 688 29.80 15.25 -19.11
CA ASN A 688 30.20 15.58 -20.48
C ASN A 688 30.56 14.32 -21.27
N ALA A 689 30.34 14.34 -22.59
CA ALA A 689 30.79 13.31 -23.53
C ALA A 689 31.14 13.90 -24.89
N THR A 690 32.04 13.23 -25.61
CA THR A 690 32.56 13.67 -26.91
C THR A 690 31.93 12.85 -28.03
N LEU A 691 31.25 13.53 -28.96
CA LEU A 691 30.83 12.91 -30.23
C LEU A 691 31.94 13.09 -31.25
N THR A 692 32.53 11.97 -31.70
CA THR A 692 33.54 11.92 -32.76
C THR A 692 32.91 11.37 -34.04
N VAL A 693 33.06 12.09 -35.15
CA VAL A 693 32.51 11.68 -36.45
C VAL A 693 33.60 11.11 -37.36
N LEU A 694 33.32 9.92 -37.90
CA LEU A 694 34.24 9.10 -38.70
C LEU A 694 33.75 8.99 -40.14
N GLU A 695 34.68 8.98 -41.09
CA GLU A 695 34.40 8.91 -42.53
C GLU A 695 35.34 7.93 -43.21
N THR A 696 34.80 7.13 -44.12
CA THR A 696 35.62 6.29 -45.02
C THR A 696 36.48 7.14 -45.95
N PRO A 697 37.57 6.59 -46.51
CA PRO A 697 38.38 7.30 -47.48
C PRO A 697 37.55 7.68 -48.70
N SER A 698 37.66 8.92 -49.15
CA SER A 698 37.00 9.41 -50.38
C SER A 698 37.96 10.32 -51.15
N LEU A 699 37.74 10.44 -52.45
CA LEU A 699 38.57 11.27 -53.30
C LEU A 699 37.95 12.67 -53.46
N ALA A 700 38.61 13.70 -52.95
CA ALA A 700 38.10 15.08 -52.94
C ALA A 700 38.15 15.80 -54.30
N VAL A 701 38.94 15.29 -55.25
CA VAL A 701 39.01 15.77 -56.64
C VAL A 701 39.19 14.55 -57.55
N PRO A 702 38.36 14.35 -58.59
CA PRO A 702 38.48 13.22 -59.52
C PRO A 702 39.91 13.01 -60.05
N LEU A 703 40.35 11.75 -60.08
CA LEU A 703 41.66 11.37 -60.58
C LEU A 703 41.59 11.24 -62.11
N GLU A 704 41.94 12.31 -62.81
CA GLU A 704 41.80 12.40 -64.27
C GLU A 704 42.82 11.55 -65.04
N ASP A 705 42.37 10.95 -66.15
CA ASP A 705 43.24 10.39 -67.19
C ASP A 705 44.20 11.46 -67.75
N ARG A 706 45.40 11.04 -68.16
CA ARG A 706 46.42 11.97 -68.71
C ARG A 706 47.05 11.43 -69.98
N VAL A 707 47.22 12.33 -70.94
CA VAL A 707 47.95 12.07 -72.20
C VAL A 707 49.21 12.91 -72.17
N ALA A 708 50.35 12.32 -72.55
CA ALA A 708 51.64 12.99 -72.59
C ALA A 708 52.49 12.51 -73.76
N SER A 709 53.35 13.36 -74.29
CA SER A 709 54.38 12.99 -75.27
C SER A 709 55.56 12.32 -74.59
N VAL A 710 56.29 11.45 -75.30
CA VAL A 710 57.56 10.90 -74.79
C VAL A 710 58.53 12.04 -74.43
N GLY A 711 59.01 12.04 -73.19
CA GLY A 711 59.90 13.06 -72.62
C GLY A 711 59.22 14.15 -71.78
N GLU A 712 57.88 14.22 -71.75
CA GLU A 712 57.16 15.17 -70.88
C GLU A 712 57.17 14.73 -69.40
N THR A 713 56.68 15.59 -68.50
CA THR A 713 56.48 15.27 -67.07
C THR A 713 54.99 15.30 -66.73
N VAL A 714 54.48 14.23 -66.12
CA VAL A 714 53.07 14.06 -65.75
C VAL A 714 52.91 14.12 -64.24
N ALA A 715 51.80 14.68 -63.76
CA ALA A 715 51.42 14.65 -62.36
C ALA A 715 49.99 14.08 -62.20
N LEU A 716 49.85 13.04 -61.38
CA LEU A 716 48.61 12.35 -61.07
C LEU A 716 48.20 12.69 -59.62
N GLN A 717 47.09 13.40 -59.44
CA GLN A 717 46.69 13.98 -58.15
C GLN A 717 45.60 13.15 -57.47
N CYS A 718 45.95 12.52 -56.35
CA CYS A 718 45.04 11.79 -55.47
C CYS A 718 44.86 12.50 -54.13
N LYS A 719 44.02 13.55 -54.10
CA LYS A 719 43.64 14.24 -52.87
C LYS A 719 42.57 13.43 -52.15
N ALA A 720 42.97 12.63 -51.15
CA ALA A 720 42.04 11.85 -50.35
C ALA A 720 41.62 12.58 -49.06
N THR A 721 40.34 12.47 -48.72
CA THR A 721 39.70 12.88 -47.46
C THR A 721 39.21 11.65 -46.68
N GLY A 722 38.95 11.82 -45.38
CA GLY A 722 38.43 10.78 -44.50
C GLY A 722 38.77 11.05 -43.03
N SER A 723 38.04 10.42 -42.10
CA SER A 723 38.23 10.56 -40.65
C SER A 723 38.26 9.16 -40.01
N PRO A 724 39.42 8.64 -39.55
CA PRO A 724 40.73 9.28 -39.54
C PRO A 724 41.34 9.51 -40.95
N PRO A 725 42.32 10.41 -41.10
CA PRO A 725 42.96 10.68 -42.39
C PRO A 725 43.53 9.42 -43.07
N PRO A 726 43.27 9.20 -44.38
CA PRO A 726 43.65 7.97 -45.05
C PRO A 726 45.14 7.91 -45.43
N ARG A 727 45.71 6.71 -45.33
CA ARG A 727 47.00 6.33 -45.93
C ARG A 727 46.80 6.08 -47.42
N ILE A 728 47.66 6.68 -48.25
CA ILE A 728 47.65 6.52 -49.70
C ILE A 728 48.79 5.62 -50.20
N THR A 729 48.46 4.70 -51.10
CA THR A 729 49.36 3.82 -51.83
C THR A 729 49.07 3.88 -53.33
N TRP A 730 50.11 3.81 -54.17
CA TRP A 730 49.95 3.82 -55.62
C TRP A 730 50.29 2.47 -56.25
N LEU A 731 49.47 2.07 -57.21
CA LEU A 731 49.60 0.85 -58.01
C LEU A 731 49.61 1.21 -59.50
N LYS A 732 50.18 0.33 -60.33
CA LYS A 732 50.14 0.39 -61.80
C LYS A 732 49.91 -0.99 -62.36
N GLY A 733 48.92 -1.14 -63.25
CA GLY A 733 48.53 -2.46 -63.79
C GLY A 733 48.19 -3.45 -62.67
N ASP A 734 47.47 -2.97 -61.65
CA ASP A 734 47.01 -3.71 -60.47
C ASP A 734 48.12 -4.34 -59.60
N ARG A 735 49.36 -3.88 -59.74
CA ARG A 735 50.51 -4.22 -58.88
C ARG A 735 51.04 -2.96 -58.19
N PRO A 736 51.64 -3.07 -56.98
CA PRO A 736 52.29 -1.93 -56.33
C PRO A 736 53.27 -1.22 -57.28
N LEU A 737 53.23 0.11 -57.33
CA LEU A 737 54.02 0.89 -58.27
C LEU A 737 55.52 0.72 -57.99
N ILE A 738 56.23 0.11 -58.94
CA ILE A 738 57.69 -0.03 -58.88
C ILE A 738 58.31 1.35 -59.10
N LEU A 739 58.95 1.88 -58.05
CA LEU A 739 59.53 3.22 -58.07
C LEU A 739 60.86 3.22 -58.83
N THR A 740 61.09 4.33 -59.54
CA THR A 740 62.35 4.65 -60.21
C THR A 740 62.72 6.11 -59.89
N GLU A 741 63.94 6.55 -60.20
CA GLU A 741 64.39 7.94 -59.97
C GLU A 741 63.52 9.01 -60.68
N ARG A 742 62.66 8.59 -61.61
CA ARG A 742 61.69 9.44 -62.31
C ARG A 742 60.36 9.61 -61.57
N HIS A 743 60.10 8.86 -60.51
CA HIS A 743 58.85 8.88 -59.73
C HIS A 743 59.05 9.65 -58.42
N HIS A 744 58.30 10.74 -58.23
CA HIS A 744 58.37 11.60 -57.05
C HIS A 744 56.99 11.73 -56.40
N PHE A 745 56.94 11.88 -55.06
CA PHE A 745 55.68 12.05 -54.33
C PHE A 745 55.69 13.30 -53.45
N THR A 746 54.52 13.89 -53.23
CA THR A 746 54.31 14.85 -52.14
C THR A 746 54.17 14.13 -50.79
N PRO A 747 54.35 14.83 -49.64
CA PRO A 747 54.01 14.31 -48.33
C PRO A 747 52.57 13.76 -48.29
N GLY A 748 52.39 12.59 -47.65
CA GLY A 748 51.11 11.88 -47.65
C GLY A 748 50.76 11.17 -48.97
N ASN A 749 51.67 11.13 -49.96
CA ASN A 749 51.51 10.49 -51.27
C ASN A 749 50.35 11.04 -52.15
N GLN A 750 49.81 12.22 -51.84
CA GLN A 750 48.64 12.79 -52.55
C GLN A 750 48.89 13.25 -53.99
N LEU A 751 50.15 13.30 -54.43
CA LEU A 751 50.53 13.61 -55.80
C LEU A 751 51.66 12.65 -56.19
N LEU A 752 51.50 11.96 -57.32
CA LEU A 752 52.55 11.21 -57.98
C LEU A 752 53.01 12.00 -59.21
N VAL A 753 54.31 12.30 -59.30
CA VAL A 753 54.91 12.96 -60.46
C VAL A 753 55.83 11.97 -61.17
N VAL A 754 55.62 11.77 -62.47
CA VAL A 754 56.44 10.91 -63.34
C VAL A 754 57.16 11.82 -64.33
N GLN A 755 58.48 11.94 -64.18
CA GLN A 755 59.34 12.76 -65.04
C GLN A 755 59.84 11.98 -66.26
N ASN A 756 60.12 12.71 -67.36
CA ASN A 756 60.69 12.17 -68.60
C ASN A 756 59.98 10.88 -69.05
N VAL A 757 58.67 10.99 -69.25
CA VAL A 757 57.74 9.88 -69.49
C VAL A 757 58.16 9.08 -70.74
N VAL A 758 58.28 7.75 -70.59
CA VAL A 758 58.60 6.81 -71.67
C VAL A 758 57.38 5.95 -72.04
N ALA A 759 57.42 5.26 -73.17
CA ALA A 759 56.30 4.41 -73.61
C ALA A 759 55.91 3.32 -72.57
N GLU A 760 56.88 2.80 -71.81
CA GLU A 760 56.65 1.86 -70.71
C GLU A 760 55.90 2.47 -69.51
N ASP A 761 55.86 3.79 -69.37
CA ASP A 761 55.12 4.45 -68.29
C ASP A 761 53.60 4.41 -68.49
N ALA A 762 53.14 4.18 -69.73
CA ALA A 762 51.72 4.05 -70.06
C ALA A 762 51.01 2.95 -69.25
N GLY A 763 49.71 3.12 -69.03
CA GLY A 763 48.85 2.17 -68.33
C GLY A 763 47.98 2.80 -67.24
N ARG A 764 47.16 1.95 -66.61
CA ARG A 764 46.28 2.35 -65.50
C ARG A 764 47.07 2.47 -64.21
N TYR A 765 47.23 3.70 -63.73
CA TYR A 765 47.63 4.00 -62.36
C TYR A 765 46.40 3.94 -61.47
N THR A 766 46.57 3.45 -60.25
CA THR A 766 45.50 3.36 -59.25
C THR A 766 46.02 3.95 -57.94
N CYS A 767 45.29 4.93 -57.41
CA CYS A 767 45.46 5.40 -56.05
C CYS A 767 44.55 4.60 -55.13
N GLU A 768 45.12 3.94 -54.13
CA GLU A 768 44.43 3.21 -53.08
C GLU A 768 44.51 4.02 -51.79
N MET A 769 43.35 4.30 -51.19
CA MET A 769 43.16 5.22 -50.07
C MET A 769 42.56 4.42 -48.92
N SER A 770 43.27 4.26 -47.80
CA SER A 770 42.90 3.33 -46.72
C SER A 770 42.86 4.01 -45.35
N ASN A 771 41.80 3.78 -44.57
CA ASN A 771 41.73 4.11 -43.15
C ASN A 771 41.03 3.00 -42.35
N ALA A 772 40.80 3.21 -41.05
CA ALA A 772 40.21 2.21 -40.17
C ALA A 772 38.76 1.78 -40.53
N LEU A 773 38.07 2.51 -41.40
CA LEU A 773 36.69 2.24 -41.81
C LEU A 773 36.57 1.59 -43.20
N GLY A 774 37.65 1.56 -43.99
CA GLY A 774 37.61 0.99 -45.35
C GLY A 774 38.80 1.36 -46.23
N THR A 775 38.77 0.87 -47.47
CA THR A 775 39.75 1.19 -48.51
C THR A 775 39.04 1.46 -49.82
N GLU A 776 39.28 2.64 -50.37
CA GLU A 776 38.67 3.14 -51.61
C GLU A 776 39.74 3.23 -52.72
N ARG A 777 39.35 3.13 -53.99
CA ARG A 777 40.31 3.16 -55.12
C ARG A 777 39.86 4.10 -56.23
N ALA A 778 40.79 4.91 -56.70
CA ALA A 778 40.63 5.78 -57.86
C ALA A 778 41.63 5.38 -58.96
N HIS A 779 41.24 5.52 -60.22
CA HIS A 779 42.07 5.14 -61.38
C HIS A 779 42.34 6.33 -62.29
N SER A 780 43.50 6.34 -62.95
CA SER A 780 43.81 7.20 -64.10
C SER A 780 44.62 6.43 -65.12
N GLN A 781 44.23 6.51 -66.38
CA GLN A 781 44.96 5.98 -67.52
C GLN A 781 45.99 7.01 -67.99
N LEU A 782 47.28 6.66 -67.89
CA LEU A 782 48.35 7.38 -68.56
C LEU A 782 48.51 6.83 -69.99
N SER A 783 48.34 7.69 -70.98
CA SER A 783 48.57 7.39 -72.39
C SER A 783 49.79 8.16 -72.90
N VAL A 784 50.76 7.45 -73.47
CA VAL A 784 52.03 8.05 -73.92
C VAL A 784 52.09 8.06 -75.44
N LEU A 785 52.18 9.24 -76.04
CA LEU A 785 52.22 9.43 -77.49
C LEU A 785 53.66 9.48 -78.01
N PRO A 786 54.00 8.73 -79.09
CA PRO A 786 55.30 8.86 -79.75
C PRO A 786 55.42 10.23 -80.43
N THR A 787 56.56 10.88 -80.28
CA THR A 787 56.80 12.26 -80.73
C THR A 787 56.82 12.40 -82.27
N PRO A 788 55.92 13.19 -82.89
CA PRO A 788 55.90 13.38 -84.34
C PRO A 788 57.03 14.27 -84.87
N GLY A 789 57.59 13.92 -86.03
CA GLY A 789 58.68 14.66 -86.66
C GLY A 789 58.23 15.88 -87.47
N CYS A 790 58.62 17.08 -87.00
CA CYS A 790 58.76 18.35 -87.74
C CYS A 790 58.01 18.58 -89.07
N ARG A 791 57.13 19.58 -89.05
CA ARG A 791 57.31 20.76 -89.93
C ARG A 791 56.94 22.03 -89.17
N LYS A 792 57.74 23.09 -89.34
CA LYS A 792 57.44 24.42 -88.78
C LYS A 792 56.62 25.21 -89.80
N ASP A 793 55.53 25.79 -89.33
CA ASP A 793 55.04 27.09 -89.81
C ASP A 793 54.68 27.92 -88.58
N GLY A 794 54.90 29.23 -88.67
CA GLY A 794 54.91 30.11 -87.49
C GLY A 794 53.64 30.91 -87.31
N THR A 795 53.21 31.11 -86.06
CA THR A 795 52.41 32.29 -85.70
C THR A 795 52.77 32.73 -84.29
N THR A 796 53.39 33.90 -84.20
CA THR A 796 53.79 34.54 -82.94
C THR A 796 52.57 35.19 -82.27
N VAL A 797 52.55 35.19 -80.92
CA VAL A 797 52.14 36.28 -80.00
C VAL A 797 51.56 35.70 -78.70
N GLY A 798 51.87 36.31 -77.54
CA GLY A 798 51.05 36.14 -76.33
C GLY A 798 51.73 35.68 -75.03
N ILE A 799 53.02 35.96 -74.81
CA ILE A 799 53.60 35.79 -73.46
C ILE A 799 53.01 36.88 -72.55
N PHE A 800 52.08 36.50 -71.68
CA PHE A 800 51.56 37.36 -70.61
C PHE A 800 52.29 37.07 -69.29
N THR A 801 53.35 37.83 -69.04
CA THR A 801 54.08 37.77 -67.75
C THR A 801 53.25 38.42 -66.65
N ILE A 802 52.67 37.63 -65.75
CA ILE A 802 52.07 38.12 -64.50
C ILE A 802 53.03 37.77 -63.36
N ALA A 803 53.73 38.79 -62.85
CA ALA A 803 54.56 38.66 -61.66
C ALA A 803 53.76 39.11 -60.42
N VAL A 804 53.77 38.28 -59.37
CA VAL A 804 53.25 38.65 -58.04
C VAL A 804 54.39 38.52 -57.04
N VAL A 805 54.84 39.65 -56.51
CA VAL A 805 55.83 39.71 -55.43
C VAL A 805 55.08 39.76 -54.11
N CYS A 806 55.37 38.82 -53.20
CA CYS A 806 54.73 38.73 -51.90
C CYS A 806 55.67 39.24 -50.79
N SER A 807 55.33 40.39 -50.18
CA SER A 807 56.05 40.98 -49.05
C SER A 807 55.13 41.02 -47.83
N ILE A 808 55.52 40.34 -46.75
CA ILE A 808 54.69 40.18 -45.55
C ILE A 808 54.98 41.31 -44.55
N VAL A 809 53.96 42.10 -44.22
CA VAL A 809 53.92 42.92 -43.00
C VAL A 809 52.54 42.76 -42.35
N LEU A 810 52.53 42.09 -41.19
CA LEU A 810 51.49 42.09 -40.16
C LEU A 810 50.01 42.11 -40.63
N THR A 811 49.46 40.91 -40.85
CA THR A 811 48.02 40.58 -40.65
C THR A 811 46.97 41.23 -41.56
N SER A 812 47.33 41.76 -42.74
CA SER A 812 46.34 42.02 -43.82
C SER A 812 46.96 41.84 -45.21
N LEU A 813 46.43 40.88 -46.00
CA LEU A 813 46.86 40.62 -47.38
C LEU A 813 45.94 41.34 -48.38
N VAL A 814 46.38 42.50 -48.88
CA VAL A 814 45.68 43.24 -49.95
C VAL A 814 46.28 42.85 -51.30
N TRP A 815 45.45 42.25 -52.17
CA TRP A 815 45.85 41.87 -53.53
C TRP A 815 45.50 42.98 -54.52
N VAL A 816 46.50 43.49 -55.26
CA VAL A 816 46.31 44.52 -56.29
C VAL A 816 46.68 43.94 -57.65
N CYS A 817 45.68 43.43 -58.37
CA CYS A 817 45.83 42.96 -59.75
C CYS A 817 45.26 44.00 -60.72
N ILE A 818 46.14 44.80 -61.34
CA ILE A 818 45.76 45.75 -62.39
C ILE A 818 45.99 45.11 -63.75
N ILE A 819 44.92 44.91 -64.52
CA ILE A 819 44.96 44.43 -65.90
C ILE A 819 44.30 45.49 -66.77
N TYR A 820 44.98 45.92 -67.84
CA TYR A 820 44.45 46.89 -68.79
C TYR A 820 44.31 46.23 -70.17
N GLN A 821 43.12 46.31 -70.77
CA GLN A 821 42.90 45.96 -72.17
C GLN A 821 42.21 47.10 -72.90
N THR A 822 42.71 47.41 -74.10
CA THR A 822 41.99 48.23 -75.07
C THR A 822 41.46 47.32 -76.18
N ARG A 823 40.14 47.38 -76.44
CA ARG A 823 39.52 46.80 -77.63
C ARG A 823 38.54 47.78 -78.26
N LYS A 824 38.41 47.68 -79.58
CA LYS A 824 37.73 48.62 -80.47
C LYS A 824 36.54 47.92 -81.12
N LYS A 825 35.48 48.67 -81.42
CA LYS A 825 34.39 48.29 -82.36
C LYS A 825 34.96 48.08 -83.79
N SER A 826 34.24 47.59 -84.82
CA SER A 826 32.79 47.67 -85.16
C SER A 826 32.46 46.80 -86.38
N GLU A 827 31.24 46.38 -86.76
CA GLU A 827 29.88 46.18 -86.17
C GLU A 827 29.12 45.37 -87.29
N GLU A 828 28.30 44.31 -87.05
CA GLU A 828 27.36 43.84 -88.10
C GLU A 828 26.02 43.24 -87.60
N TYR A 829 25.00 43.38 -88.47
CA TYR A 829 23.54 43.29 -88.32
C TYR A 829 22.95 41.99 -87.72
N SER A 830 21.77 41.98 -87.07
CA SER A 830 20.47 42.42 -87.62
C SER A 830 19.39 42.79 -86.57
N VAL A 831 18.37 43.54 -87.03
CA VAL A 831 17.39 44.41 -86.30
C VAL A 831 16.15 44.57 -87.25
N THR A 832 14.85 44.80 -86.92
CA THR A 832 14.12 45.57 -85.86
C THR A 832 12.65 45.06 -85.67
N ASN A 833 11.95 45.52 -84.59
CA ASN A 833 10.51 45.89 -84.51
C ASN A 833 9.35 44.83 -84.48
N THR A 834 8.15 45.08 -83.90
CA THR A 834 7.57 46.30 -83.25
C THR A 834 6.50 46.00 -82.14
N ASP A 835 6.11 47.04 -81.39
CA ASP A 835 4.80 47.31 -80.70
C ASP A 835 4.37 46.48 -79.45
N GLU A 836 3.66 47.02 -78.42
CA GLU A 836 3.19 48.40 -78.13
C GLU A 836 2.99 48.71 -76.60
N THR A 837 2.89 50.02 -76.27
CA THR A 837 2.24 50.82 -75.18
C THR A 837 1.48 50.17 -73.97
N ILE A 838 1.20 50.79 -72.78
CA ILE A 838 1.28 52.14 -72.12
C ILE A 838 1.35 51.91 -70.55
N VAL A 839 2.26 52.46 -69.70
CA VAL A 839 2.31 53.73 -68.86
C VAL A 839 1.03 54.10 -68.01
N PRO A 840 1.03 54.96 -66.94
CA PRO A 840 2.07 55.77 -66.23
C PRO A 840 1.99 55.73 -64.63
N PRO A 841 2.50 56.68 -63.79
CA PRO A 841 3.93 56.75 -63.36
C PRO A 841 4.22 57.20 -61.88
N ASP A 842 5.52 57.45 -61.58
CA ASP A 842 6.17 58.36 -60.58
C ASP A 842 5.93 58.17 -59.03
N VAL A 843 6.91 58.08 -58.09
CA VAL A 843 8.28 58.66 -57.85
C VAL A 843 8.22 60.16 -57.45
N PRO A 844 8.98 60.74 -56.47
CA PRO A 844 10.17 60.31 -55.67
C PRO A 844 9.95 60.39 -54.12
N SER A 845 10.94 60.65 -53.23
CA SER A 845 12.05 59.77 -52.75
C SER A 845 12.82 60.42 -51.53
N TYR A 846 13.95 59.82 -51.08
CA TYR A 846 14.98 60.29 -50.09
C TYR A 846 14.76 60.30 -48.54
N LEU A 847 15.60 59.49 -47.86
CA LEU A 847 16.32 59.67 -46.56
C LEU A 847 15.93 60.78 -45.55
N SER A 848 15.70 60.42 -44.27
CA SER A 848 16.67 60.54 -43.13
C SER A 848 16.07 60.65 -41.70
N SER A 849 16.83 60.15 -40.71
CA SER A 849 16.92 60.50 -39.26
C SER A 849 15.69 60.78 -38.35
N GLN A 850 15.59 59.96 -37.28
CA GLN A 850 15.30 60.28 -35.85
C GLN A 850 13.97 60.96 -35.42
N GLY A 851 13.50 60.65 -34.18
CA GLY A 851 12.80 61.67 -33.34
C GLY A 851 11.42 61.37 -32.71
N THR A 852 11.32 60.36 -31.83
CA THR A 852 10.51 60.35 -30.56
C THR A 852 9.12 61.05 -30.43
N LEU A 853 8.09 60.24 -30.10
CA LEU A 853 7.08 60.39 -29.00
C LEU A 853 6.04 61.55 -28.94
N SER A 854 4.75 61.14 -28.79
CA SER A 854 3.64 61.72 -27.95
C SER A 854 3.17 63.19 -28.14
N ASP A 855 1.89 63.58 -27.91
CA ASP A 855 0.68 62.86 -27.44
C ASP A 855 -0.67 63.58 -27.75
N ARG A 856 -1.80 62.86 -27.60
CA ARG A 856 -3.20 63.25 -27.26
C ARG A 856 -4.08 64.28 -28.04
N GLN A 857 -5.35 63.84 -28.24
CA GLN A 857 -6.66 64.56 -28.18
C GLN A 857 -6.95 65.65 -29.28
N GLU A 858 -8.19 66.00 -29.70
CA GLU A 858 -9.58 65.65 -29.32
C GLU A 858 -10.62 65.97 -30.45
N THR A 859 -11.88 65.46 -30.39
CA THR A 859 -13.21 65.98 -30.92
C THR A 859 -14.24 64.80 -30.96
N MET A 860 -15.56 64.87 -30.60
CA MET A 860 -16.73 65.73 -30.92
C MET A 860 -17.30 65.50 -32.35
N VAL A 861 -18.61 65.46 -32.69
CA VAL A 861 -19.97 65.60 -32.05
C VAL A 861 -21.02 65.12 -33.13
N ARG A 862 -22.32 64.70 -32.99
CA ARG A 862 -23.55 64.90 -32.15
C ARG A 862 -24.43 63.58 -32.23
N THR A 863 -25.77 63.35 -32.05
CA THR A 863 -27.05 64.10 -31.85
C THR A 863 -28.16 63.25 -31.12
N GLU A 864 -29.45 63.60 -31.29
CA GLU A 864 -30.74 63.03 -30.81
C GLU A 864 -31.09 61.59 -31.27
N GLY A 865 -32.03 60.84 -30.66
CA GLY A 865 -32.92 61.02 -29.48
C GLY A 865 -34.04 59.95 -29.45
N GLY A 866 -34.77 59.62 -28.37
CA GLY A 866 -34.78 60.07 -26.96
C GLY A 866 -35.78 59.27 -26.07
N HIS A 867 -35.91 59.66 -24.79
CA HIS A 867 -36.71 59.05 -23.67
C HIS A 867 -36.24 57.65 -23.18
N GLN A 868 -35.85 57.39 -21.91
CA GLN A 868 -36.37 57.70 -20.54
C GLN A 868 -37.20 56.53 -19.93
N ALA A 869 -37.01 56.10 -18.66
CA ALA A 869 -36.06 56.55 -17.63
C ALA A 869 -35.82 55.55 -16.46
N ASN A 870 -34.70 55.77 -15.74
CA ASN A 870 -34.41 55.53 -14.29
C ASN A 870 -34.18 54.12 -13.69
N GLY A 871 -33.18 54.05 -12.79
CA GLY A 871 -32.96 53.00 -11.77
C GLY A 871 -31.98 51.89 -12.17
N HIS A 872 -30.65 51.93 -11.98
CA HIS A 872 -29.80 52.47 -10.89
C HIS A 872 -30.04 51.77 -9.53
N ILE A 873 -29.03 51.25 -8.81
CA ILE A 873 -27.56 51.27 -9.04
C ILE A 873 -26.83 50.06 -8.36
N GLU A 874 -25.50 49.97 -8.47
CA GLU A 874 -24.57 48.88 -8.04
C GLU A 874 -24.62 47.62 -8.93
N SER A 875 -23.68 47.31 -9.85
CA SER A 875 -22.20 47.44 -9.96
C SER A 875 -21.41 46.32 -9.24
N ASN A 876 -20.44 45.60 -9.83
CA ASN A 876 -19.94 45.56 -11.22
C ASN A 876 -19.52 44.12 -11.63
N GLU A 877 -19.87 43.74 -12.86
CA GLU A 877 -19.23 42.73 -13.74
C GLU A 877 -18.64 43.52 -14.95
N PRO A 878 -18.24 42.96 -16.11
CA PRO A 878 -17.72 41.63 -16.49
C PRO A 878 -16.29 41.80 -17.12
N GLY A 879 -15.67 40.96 -17.96
CA GLY A 879 -16.05 39.74 -18.69
C GLY A 879 -16.57 40.01 -20.12
N GLY A 880 -16.04 39.32 -21.14
CA GLY A 880 -16.72 39.19 -22.44
C GLY A 880 -15.90 39.46 -23.73
N PRO A 881 -16.41 39.04 -24.91
CA PRO A 881 -15.56 38.69 -26.07
C PRO A 881 -16.07 39.17 -27.47
N ALA A 882 -15.37 38.74 -28.53
CA ALA A 882 -15.92 38.55 -29.89
C ALA A 882 -15.31 37.26 -30.51
N VAL A 883 -15.98 36.32 -31.21
CA VAL A 883 -17.14 36.33 -32.16
C VAL A 883 -16.71 36.65 -33.61
N CYS A 884 -17.01 35.87 -34.67
CA CYS A 884 -17.55 34.49 -34.81
C CYS A 884 -17.39 33.96 -36.27
N GLY A 885 -17.76 32.69 -36.51
CA GLY A 885 -18.17 32.15 -37.82
C GLY A 885 -17.47 30.84 -38.23
N ASP A 886 -18.14 29.83 -38.82
CA ASP A 886 -19.59 29.60 -38.95
C ASP A 886 -19.90 28.12 -39.35
N CYS A 887 -21.14 27.63 -39.15
CA CYS A 887 -21.76 26.38 -39.70
C CYS A 887 -21.05 25.01 -39.47
N SER A 888 -21.62 23.94 -38.86
CA SER A 888 -22.82 23.11 -39.16
C SER A 888 -22.72 22.30 -40.48
N THR A 889 -23.02 20.99 -40.62
CA THR A 889 -24.07 20.12 -40.01
C THR A 889 -23.75 18.59 -40.03
N GLU A 890 -24.53 17.80 -39.25
CA GLU A 890 -24.92 16.36 -39.41
C GLU A 890 -23.93 15.18 -39.66
N ALA A 891 -24.12 14.06 -38.92
CA ALA A 891 -24.35 12.67 -39.41
C ALA A 891 -23.84 11.53 -38.48
N HIS A 892 -24.53 10.37 -38.48
CA HIS A 892 -24.10 9.10 -37.86
C HIS A 892 -23.74 8.05 -38.93
N SER A 893 -22.81 7.11 -38.68
CA SER A 893 -22.81 5.76 -39.27
C SER A 893 -21.85 4.75 -38.57
N HIS A 894 -22.04 3.46 -38.85
CA HIS A 894 -21.40 2.30 -38.20
C HIS A 894 -20.19 1.72 -38.99
N SER A 895 -19.30 0.99 -38.27
CA SER A 895 -18.56 -0.25 -38.69
C SER A 895 -17.66 -0.21 -39.96
N GLU A 896 -16.67 -1.09 -40.24
CA GLU A 896 -16.39 -2.50 -39.90
C GLU A 896 -14.86 -2.86 -39.88
N GLU A 897 -14.54 -4.11 -39.50
CA GLU A 897 -13.50 -5.02 -40.05
C GLU A 897 -11.96 -4.97 -39.78
N ARG A 898 -11.40 -6.20 -39.69
CA ARG A 898 -10.03 -6.74 -40.02
C ARG A 898 -8.84 -6.77 -39.01
N ALA A 899 -8.48 -8.03 -38.69
CA ALA A 899 -7.16 -8.70 -38.55
C ALA A 899 -5.85 -7.87 -38.40
N PHE A 900 -4.87 -8.28 -37.56
CA PHE A 900 -4.07 -9.50 -37.72
C PHE A 900 -3.52 -10.12 -36.40
N CYS A 901 -3.00 -11.36 -36.46
CA CYS A 901 -2.36 -12.09 -35.34
C CYS A 901 -0.81 -12.04 -35.42
N PRO A 902 -0.10 -12.51 -34.38
CA PRO A 902 0.54 -13.84 -34.52
C PRO A 902 0.25 -14.81 -33.35
N GLN A 903 0.58 -16.09 -33.56
CA GLN A 903 0.49 -17.17 -32.56
C GLN A 903 1.80 -17.98 -32.48
N PRO A 904 1.95 -18.82 -31.46
CA PRO A 904 2.56 -20.15 -31.63
C PRO A 904 1.51 -21.28 -31.42
N VAL A 905 1.55 -22.30 -32.27
CA VAL A 905 0.63 -23.45 -32.27
C VAL A 905 1.42 -24.76 -32.30
N PRO A 906 1.17 -25.73 -31.39
CA PRO A 906 1.52 -27.14 -31.60
C PRO A 906 0.43 -27.81 -32.47
N ARG A 907 0.82 -28.71 -33.38
CA ARG A 907 -0.12 -29.47 -34.24
C ARG A 907 -0.01 -30.98 -33.99
N ASP A 908 -1.13 -31.65 -34.22
CA ASP A 908 -1.37 -33.05 -33.85
C ASP A 908 -0.91 -34.11 -34.87
N SER A 909 -0.87 -35.34 -34.35
CA SER A 909 -1.19 -36.62 -35.02
C SER A 909 -0.16 -37.29 -35.95
N ALA A 910 0.33 -38.44 -35.49
CA ALA A 910 0.59 -39.62 -36.32
C ALA A 910 0.47 -40.91 -35.46
N GLN A 911 -0.18 -41.94 -36.00
CA GLN A 911 -0.03 -43.35 -35.60
C GLN A 911 0.53 -44.11 -36.82
N PRO A 912 1.36 -45.15 -36.62
CA PRO A 912 0.84 -46.51 -36.50
C PRO A 912 1.52 -47.33 -35.40
N GLY A 913 0.98 -48.52 -35.08
CA GLY A 913 1.37 -49.28 -33.90
C GLY A 913 2.01 -50.66 -34.13
N THR A 914 2.44 -51.26 -33.03
CA THR A 914 2.75 -52.69 -32.77
C THR A 914 2.56 -52.91 -31.26
N LEU A 915 1.95 -54.00 -30.77
CA LEU A 915 2.56 -55.33 -30.53
C LEU A 915 3.91 -55.23 -29.78
N SER A 916 4.13 -55.90 -28.63
CA SER A 916 3.33 -56.93 -27.95
C SER A 916 3.64 -57.04 -26.44
N SER A 917 3.02 -58.02 -25.77
CA SER A 917 3.19 -58.36 -24.35
C SER A 917 4.60 -58.76 -23.93
N LEU A 918 4.96 -58.55 -22.66
CA LEU A 918 5.49 -59.62 -21.78
C LEU A 918 5.53 -59.20 -20.30
N GLN A 919 4.89 -60.01 -19.45
CA GLN A 919 5.24 -60.17 -18.03
C GLN A 919 6.18 -61.38 -17.95
N PRO A 920 7.11 -61.47 -16.97
CA PRO A 920 6.69 -62.08 -15.70
C PRO A 920 7.42 -61.56 -14.44
N SER A 921 6.90 -61.99 -13.29
CA SER A 921 7.57 -62.02 -11.97
C SER A 921 8.30 -63.38 -11.79
N PRO A 922 8.79 -63.85 -10.61
CA PRO A 922 8.86 -63.24 -9.26
C PRO A 922 10.18 -63.47 -8.49
N SER A 923 10.27 -62.91 -7.27
CA SER A 923 10.96 -63.38 -6.03
C SER A 923 11.52 -62.18 -5.22
N GLY A 924 11.57 -62.17 -3.88
CA GLY A 924 11.10 -63.16 -2.91
C GLY A 924 10.82 -62.55 -1.52
N ARG A 925 10.07 -63.29 -0.68
CA ARG A 925 9.79 -63.03 0.75
C ARG A 925 10.86 -63.74 1.64
N PRO A 926 10.76 -63.70 2.98
CA PRO A 926 10.74 -62.56 3.93
C PRO A 926 11.75 -62.78 5.08
N ARG A 927 11.73 -61.96 6.15
CA ARG A 927 11.80 -62.44 7.56
C ARG A 927 11.49 -61.35 8.59
N SER A 928 10.54 -61.63 9.47
CA SER A 928 10.54 -61.20 10.88
C SER A 928 10.95 -62.41 11.75
N PRO A 929 11.24 -62.25 13.05
CA PRO A 929 10.15 -62.33 14.04
C PRO A 929 10.30 -61.47 15.32
N GLN A 930 9.23 -61.43 16.11
CA GLN A 930 9.20 -61.08 17.56
C GLN A 930 9.55 -62.36 18.40
N PRO A 931 9.35 -62.51 19.75
CA PRO A 931 8.70 -61.65 20.77
C PRO A 931 9.30 -61.64 22.21
N ARG A 932 8.52 -61.06 23.18
CA ARG A 932 8.65 -61.08 24.67
C ARG A 932 9.66 -60.08 25.27
N GLY A 933 9.43 -59.48 26.45
CA GLY A 933 8.19 -59.38 27.26
C GLY A 933 8.40 -58.93 28.73
N SER A 934 7.33 -58.41 29.38
CA SER A 934 7.08 -58.25 30.84
C SER A 934 7.95 -57.31 31.72
N GLY A 935 7.32 -56.72 32.77
CA GLY A 935 7.95 -55.95 33.89
C GLY A 935 8.05 -54.43 33.64
N ALA A 936 7.48 -53.46 34.38
CA ALA A 936 6.78 -53.31 35.68
C ALA A 936 7.62 -52.79 36.88
N ALA A 937 7.11 -51.69 37.50
CA ALA A 937 7.40 -51.11 38.83
C ALA A 937 8.76 -50.45 39.17
N ASP A 938 8.71 -49.11 39.32
CA ASP A 938 9.13 -48.29 40.50
C ASP A 938 10.61 -48.29 41.01
N GLY A 939 10.97 -47.39 41.96
CA GLY A 939 12.07 -47.63 42.91
C GLY A 939 13.39 -46.82 42.87
N SER A 940 13.36 -45.52 42.58
CA SER A 940 14.32 -44.44 42.98
C SER A 940 15.77 -44.68 43.52
N ARG A 941 16.69 -43.79 43.10
CA ARG A 941 17.93 -43.23 43.78
C ARG A 941 19.33 -43.88 43.63
N GLY A 942 20.33 -43.01 43.34
CA GLY A 942 21.79 -43.23 43.52
C GLY A 942 22.67 -42.58 42.43
N HIS A 943 22.88 -41.24 42.42
CA HIS A 943 24.17 -40.55 42.76
C HIS A 943 25.41 -40.92 41.89
N CYS A 944 26.24 -40.03 41.31
CA CYS A 944 26.32 -38.55 41.13
C CYS A 944 27.22 -38.32 39.88
N ARG A 945 27.25 -37.20 39.12
CA ARG A 945 27.30 -35.74 39.40
C ARG A 945 26.75 -34.96 38.18
N GLY A 946 26.18 -33.75 38.35
CA GLY A 946 25.85 -32.87 37.20
C GLY A 946 25.01 -31.61 37.48
N SER A 947 25.67 -30.49 37.80
CA SER A 947 25.24 -29.06 37.72
C SER A 947 23.76 -28.64 37.90
N LEU A 948 23.42 -28.28 39.15
CA LEU A 948 22.82 -27.00 39.63
C LEU A 948 21.91 -26.08 38.75
N TYR A 949 20.79 -25.71 39.39
CA TYR A 949 19.92 -24.50 39.27
C TYR A 949 20.50 -23.32 40.14
N PRO A 950 19.84 -22.12 40.39
CA PRO A 950 18.60 -21.49 39.84
C PRO A 950 18.67 -19.95 39.53
N SER A 951 17.50 -19.37 39.19
CA SER A 951 16.91 -18.08 39.67
C SER A 951 17.28 -16.69 39.11
N ASN A 952 16.24 -15.83 39.11
CA ASN A 952 16.11 -14.44 38.65
C ASN A 952 16.97 -13.40 39.41
N HIS A 953 17.36 -12.30 38.76
CA HIS A 953 16.74 -10.96 38.98
C HIS A 953 17.17 -9.92 37.91
N ASP A 954 16.93 -8.62 38.19
CA ASP A 954 16.81 -7.52 37.24
C ASP A 954 18.08 -6.74 36.84
N ARG A 955 17.96 -6.09 35.67
CA ARG A 955 18.46 -4.75 35.27
C ARG A 955 19.96 -4.45 35.02
N MET A 956 20.14 -3.78 33.87
CA MET A 956 21.03 -2.65 33.57
C MET A 956 22.53 -2.87 33.23
N LEU A 957 22.75 -2.89 31.90
CA LEU A 957 23.68 -2.04 31.12
C LEU A 957 25.19 -2.34 31.06
N ALA A 958 25.68 -2.20 29.81
CA ALA A 958 27.07 -1.96 29.36
C ALA A 958 28.12 -3.09 29.56
N ALA A 959 29.07 -3.33 28.64
CA ALA A 959 29.17 -2.97 27.21
C ALA A 959 30.29 -3.78 26.50
N LEU A 960 30.28 -3.81 25.16
CA LEU A 960 31.43 -4.02 24.25
C LEU A 960 32.30 -5.29 24.37
N LYS A 961 32.31 -6.13 23.31
CA LYS A 961 33.47 -6.26 22.38
C LYS A 961 33.17 -7.08 21.12
N LYS A 962 34.03 -6.95 20.10
CA LYS A 962 33.96 -7.58 18.77
C LYS A 962 34.52 -9.01 18.76
N PRO A 963 34.15 -9.87 17.79
CA PRO A 963 34.70 -11.22 17.62
C PRO A 963 36.13 -11.22 17.05
N ALA A 964 36.80 -12.37 17.15
CA ALA A 964 38.14 -12.65 16.60
C ALA A 964 38.12 -13.78 15.54
N ALA A 965 39.22 -13.92 14.80
CA ALA A 965 39.33 -14.70 13.56
C ALA A 965 39.63 -16.21 13.75
N PRO A 966 39.36 -17.07 12.74
CA PRO A 966 39.72 -18.49 12.72
C PRO A 966 41.17 -18.75 12.26
N LEU A 967 41.64 -20.01 12.35
CA LEU A 967 42.98 -20.44 11.92
C LEU A 967 43.00 -21.73 11.07
N ASP A 968 43.67 -21.61 9.92
CA ASP A 968 44.60 -22.52 9.23
C ASP A 968 44.25 -23.96 8.76
N GLY A 969 44.35 -24.13 7.42
CA GLY A 969 45.14 -25.22 6.80
C GLY A 969 44.54 -25.87 5.54
N LYS A 970 45.29 -26.14 4.45
CA LYS A 970 46.64 -25.69 4.06
C LYS A 970 46.97 -26.02 2.56
N GLY A 971 47.44 -25.05 1.78
CA GLY A 971 48.14 -25.25 0.47
C GLY A 971 47.28 -25.53 -0.78
N ALA A 972 47.77 -25.36 -2.02
CA ALA A 972 49.02 -24.72 -2.48
C ALA A 972 49.00 -24.45 -4.03
N SER A 973 49.90 -23.56 -4.50
CA SER A 973 50.34 -23.32 -5.92
C SER A 973 49.38 -22.65 -6.93
N SER A 974 49.82 -21.87 -7.93
CA SER A 974 50.96 -20.91 -8.07
C SER A 974 50.88 -20.08 -9.38
N TRP A 975 51.69 -18.98 -9.46
CA TRP A 975 51.94 -18.05 -10.60
C TRP A 975 50.78 -17.05 -10.90
N THR A 976 50.89 -15.71 -10.82
CA THR A 976 51.95 -14.72 -11.20
C THR A 976 52.07 -14.59 -12.72
N ILE A 977 52.05 -13.42 -13.39
CA ILE A 977 52.55 -12.04 -13.14
C ILE A 977 51.31 -11.08 -12.91
N ALA A 978 51.26 -9.74 -12.73
CA ALA A 978 52.07 -8.55 -13.06
C ALA A 978 51.84 -7.30 -12.14
N ARG A 979 52.50 -6.18 -12.46
CA ARG A 979 52.37 -4.79 -11.90
C ARG A 979 52.97 -3.77 -12.89
N LEU A 980 52.50 -2.51 -12.85
CA LEU A 980 53.18 -1.22 -13.18
C LEU A 980 52.20 -0.10 -12.74
N CYS A 981 52.50 1.00 -12.01
CA CYS A 981 53.71 1.77 -11.64
C CYS A 981 54.18 2.83 -12.65
N GLU A 982 54.85 3.88 -12.13
CA GLU A 982 55.35 5.14 -12.74
C GLU A 982 54.38 6.35 -12.63
N LEU A 983 54.81 7.60 -12.30
CA LEU A 983 56.15 8.15 -11.98
C LEU A 983 56.07 9.45 -11.11
N ASP A 984 57.09 9.68 -10.27
CA ASP A 984 57.55 10.98 -9.68
C ASP A 984 58.48 11.73 -10.72
N PRO A 985 59.20 12.89 -10.51
CA PRO A 985 59.62 13.57 -9.24
C PRO A 985 59.86 15.14 -9.23
N LEU A 986 60.32 15.69 -8.07
CA LEU A 986 61.17 16.93 -7.88
C LEU A 986 60.55 18.33 -8.26
N ASP A 987 60.94 19.54 -7.79
CA ASP A 987 61.81 20.14 -6.72
C ASP A 987 61.35 21.64 -6.48
N LEU A 988 61.97 22.69 -5.85
CA LEU A 988 63.24 23.00 -5.15
C LEU A 988 63.11 24.29 -4.26
N GLN A 989 63.26 24.24 -2.91
CA GLN A 989 63.68 25.36 -1.98
C GLN A 989 62.83 26.70 -1.96
N PRO A 990 63.13 27.76 -1.14
CA PRO A 990 64.24 27.97 -0.19
C PRO A 990 63.93 28.34 1.29
N SER A 991 65.00 28.27 2.07
CA SER A 991 65.24 28.59 3.49
C SER A 991 64.68 29.88 4.12
N CYS A 992 64.42 29.85 5.43
CA CYS A 992 65.09 30.74 6.41
C CYS A 992 65.05 30.16 7.86
N ALA A 993 65.75 30.76 8.83
CA ALA A 993 66.00 30.18 10.16
C ALA A 993 65.71 31.14 11.32
N LEU A 994 65.51 30.61 12.55
CA LEU A 994 66.04 31.16 13.82
C LEU A 994 65.72 30.28 15.06
N THR A 995 66.51 30.48 16.13
CA THR A 995 66.38 29.95 17.52
C THR A 995 66.95 31.03 18.47
N PRO A 996 66.98 30.90 19.82
CA PRO A 996 66.37 29.92 20.74
C PRO A 996 65.53 30.58 21.88
N GLY A 997 65.09 29.80 22.88
CA GLY A 997 64.45 30.33 24.10
C GLY A 997 64.26 29.29 25.21
N LYS A 998 65.28 29.09 26.06
CA LYS A 998 65.28 28.32 27.33
C LYS A 998 65.52 29.30 28.51
N PRO A 999 65.25 28.98 29.80
CA PRO A 999 65.93 27.89 30.52
C PRO A 999 65.04 27.09 31.50
N GLU A 1000 65.64 26.52 32.55
CA GLU A 1000 65.19 25.35 33.33
C GLU A 1000 64.99 25.63 34.84
N LEU A 1001 64.56 24.58 35.57
CA LEU A 1001 64.80 24.30 37.00
C LEU A 1001 64.16 25.20 38.08
N THR A 1002 63.31 24.61 38.94
CA THR A 1002 63.65 24.24 40.34
C THR A 1002 62.50 23.52 41.06
N GLU A 1003 62.77 22.97 42.25
CA GLU A 1003 61.83 22.25 43.13
C GLU A 1003 61.42 23.08 44.38
N ALA A 1004 60.41 22.56 45.10
CA ALA A 1004 60.30 22.54 46.56
C ALA A 1004 59.76 23.75 47.38
N ALA A 1005 59.35 23.38 48.61
CA ALA A 1005 59.30 24.16 49.86
C ALA A 1005 58.22 25.26 50.07
N SER A 1006 57.13 24.81 50.71
CA SER A 1006 56.39 25.44 51.82
C SER A 1006 57.04 26.61 52.61
N GLY A 1007 56.22 27.60 53.02
CA GLY A 1007 56.52 28.57 54.08
C GLY A 1007 55.27 29.21 54.72
N PHE A 1008 55.18 29.18 56.06
CA PHE A 1008 54.23 29.90 56.95
C PHE A 1008 54.85 31.27 57.38
N PRO A 1009 54.23 32.19 58.19
CA PRO A 1009 53.08 32.03 59.12
C PRO A 1009 52.08 33.24 59.24
N ASP A 1010 51.20 33.16 60.26
CA ASP A 1010 50.47 34.20 61.05
C ASP A 1010 49.53 35.27 60.36
N VAL A 1011 48.33 35.67 60.84
CA VAL A 1011 47.64 35.79 62.18
C VAL A 1011 48.07 37.09 62.93
N PRO A 1012 47.17 38.00 63.45
CA PRO A 1012 46.09 37.72 64.43
C PRO A 1012 44.80 38.60 64.45
N SER A 1013 43.84 38.21 65.33
CA SER A 1013 42.82 39.05 66.07
C SER A 1013 41.77 39.88 65.28
N GLU A 1014 40.52 40.16 65.75
CA GLU A 1014 39.65 39.81 66.91
C GLU A 1014 38.19 40.18 66.52
N GLY A 1015 37.06 39.70 67.09
CA GLY A 1015 36.76 38.68 68.12
C GLY A 1015 35.26 38.71 68.55
N GLN A 1016 34.83 37.80 69.45
CA GLN A 1016 33.58 37.86 70.29
C GLN A 1016 32.17 37.68 69.60
N HIS A 1017 31.09 37.10 70.18
CA HIS A 1017 30.88 36.14 71.32
C HIS A 1017 29.43 35.54 71.33
N LEU A 1018 29.19 34.45 72.11
CA LEU A 1018 27.91 33.86 72.62
C LEU A 1018 27.11 32.92 71.64
N LEU A 1019 26.83 31.62 71.91
CA LEU A 1019 26.05 30.89 72.97
C LEU A 1019 24.53 30.81 72.65
N LEU A 1020 23.78 29.68 72.73
CA LEU A 1020 23.84 28.42 73.53
C LEU A 1020 23.30 27.15 72.80
N SER A 1021 23.84 25.98 73.19
CA SER A 1021 23.28 24.61 73.48
C SER A 1021 21.85 24.18 73.05
N ASN A 1022 21.48 22.89 72.83
CA ASN A 1022 22.10 21.56 73.03
C ASN A 1022 21.42 20.51 72.08
N GLY A 1023 21.54 19.16 72.10
CA GLY A 1023 22.14 18.18 73.04
C GLY A 1023 22.33 16.78 72.38
N HIS A 1024 21.96 15.65 73.03
CA HIS A 1024 22.28 14.26 72.56
C HIS A 1024 21.22 13.15 72.82
N LEU A 1025 21.42 12.02 72.11
CA LEU A 1025 20.91 10.62 72.24
C LEU A 1025 21.10 10.02 73.68
N PRO A 1026 20.60 8.79 74.07
CA PRO A 1026 20.38 7.58 73.25
C PRO A 1026 19.27 6.53 73.66
N GLN A 1027 19.27 5.39 72.95
CA GLN A 1027 18.97 3.98 73.38
C GLN A 1027 17.64 3.52 74.05
N ALA A 1028 16.98 2.59 73.34
CA ALA A 1028 16.66 1.20 73.72
C ALA A 1028 15.62 0.79 74.80
N CYS A 1029 14.78 -0.18 74.39
CA CYS A 1029 14.10 -1.26 75.16
C CYS A 1029 12.85 -1.00 76.06
N ASP A 1030 11.87 -1.89 75.84
CA ASP A 1030 11.14 -2.73 76.82
C ASP A 1030 9.65 -2.48 77.23
N SER A 1031 8.90 -3.59 77.27
CA SER A 1031 7.70 -3.91 78.08
C SER A 1031 6.33 -3.23 77.85
N GLY A 1032 5.25 -3.92 78.29
CA GLY A 1032 3.85 -3.44 78.33
C GLY A 1032 3.02 -3.69 77.06
N SER A 1033 2.18 -4.73 76.86
CA SER A 1033 1.67 -5.86 77.67
C SER A 1033 0.43 -5.67 78.57
N GLU A 1034 -0.77 -5.64 77.97
CA GLU A 1034 -2.06 -6.14 78.52
C GLU A 1034 -2.84 -6.76 77.33
N SER A 1035 -3.10 -8.08 77.23
CA SER A 1035 -4.01 -8.97 77.99
C SER A 1035 -5.51 -8.70 77.73
N THR A 1036 -6.15 -9.37 76.73
CA THR A 1036 -6.98 -10.62 76.84
C THR A 1036 -8.38 -10.40 77.49
N PRO A 1037 -9.39 -11.32 77.47
CA PRO A 1037 -9.50 -12.71 76.94
C PRO A 1037 -10.51 -12.88 75.76
N VAL A 1038 -10.37 -13.81 74.79
CA VAL A 1038 -10.40 -15.32 74.75
C VAL A 1038 -11.76 -15.94 74.39
N THR A 1039 -11.87 -16.43 73.14
CA THR A 1039 -12.62 -17.61 72.60
C THR A 1039 -12.40 -17.65 71.07
N GLY A 1040 -12.70 -18.70 70.28
CA GLY A 1040 -13.18 -20.07 70.55
C GLY A 1040 -13.22 -20.91 69.24
N GLN A 1041 -13.47 -22.23 69.32
CA GLN A 1041 -13.55 -23.19 68.18
C GLN A 1041 -14.48 -24.38 68.56
N PRO A 1042 -14.76 -25.37 67.69
CA PRO A 1042 -15.41 -25.35 66.36
C PRO A 1042 -16.63 -26.34 66.38
N PRO A 1043 -16.93 -27.20 65.36
CA PRO A 1043 -17.13 -27.03 63.90
C PRO A 1043 -18.61 -27.28 63.45
N GLY A 1044 -18.98 -26.98 62.19
CA GLY A 1044 -20.35 -27.21 61.66
C GLY A 1044 -20.42 -27.51 60.15
N ARG A 1045 -21.52 -28.14 59.68
CA ARG A 1045 -21.68 -28.71 58.32
C ARG A 1045 -22.67 -27.96 57.40
N ARG A 1046 -22.27 -27.87 56.12
CA ARG A 1046 -23.09 -27.89 54.87
C ARG A 1046 -24.00 -26.69 54.50
N SER A 1047 -24.26 -26.64 53.18
CA SER A 1047 -25.34 -25.95 52.44
C SER A 1047 -25.07 -24.51 51.98
N ALA A 1048 -25.20 -24.31 50.66
CA ALA A 1048 -25.38 -23.02 49.98
C ALA A 1048 -26.91 -22.76 49.81
N PRO A 1049 -27.42 -21.62 49.27
CA PRO A 1049 -26.92 -20.90 48.08
C PRO A 1049 -27.04 -19.36 48.08
N LEU A 1050 -26.79 -18.78 46.89
CA LEU A 1050 -27.20 -17.48 46.34
C LEU A 1050 -26.28 -16.24 46.44
N LEU A 1051 -26.34 -15.48 45.34
CA LEU A 1051 -26.02 -14.06 45.13
C LEU A 1051 -24.59 -13.55 45.43
N PHE A 1052 -23.87 -13.19 44.36
CA PHE A 1052 -22.83 -12.17 44.39
C PHE A 1052 -22.92 -11.25 43.17
N ALA A 1053 -22.83 -9.95 43.41
CA ALA A 1053 -22.66 -8.91 42.40
C ALA A 1053 -21.14 -8.69 42.12
N PRO A 1054 -20.76 -8.13 40.96
CA PRO A 1054 -19.36 -7.81 40.68
C PRO A 1054 -18.86 -6.64 41.54
N LYS A 1055 -17.56 -6.61 41.80
CA LYS A 1055 -16.81 -5.45 42.31
C LYS A 1055 -15.49 -5.33 41.55
N SER A 1056 -15.18 -4.08 41.16
CA SER A 1056 -13.86 -3.55 40.77
C SER A 1056 -13.00 -4.48 39.91
#